data_AF-A0A7X1AUT9-F1
#
_entry.id   AF-A0A7X1AUT9-F1
#
_cell.length_a   1.000
_cell.length_b   1.000
_cell.length_c   1.000
_cell.angle_alpha   90.00
_cell.angle_beta   90.00
_cell.angle_gamma   90.00
#
_symmetry.space_group_name_H-M   'P 1'
#
loop_
_entity.id
_entity.type
_entity.pdbx_description
1 polymer ?
#
loop_
_entity_poly.entity_id
_entity_poly.type
_entity_poly.pdbx_seq_one_letter_code
_entity_poly.pdbx_strand_id
1 'polypeptide(L)'
;MLTPRFKIFLSALAAFLVLTAGPLRASNIAKVSAVDGGMPYLLHLPEIYEDEPAREFPTIIYLHGFGERCADSSYGTTSELYRLRNARNTPTHHVENGNPLKFTVNDQDEYFILISPQVRRSRGDWKAEDVIALLDEVAAEYRIDPDRVYLTGFSFGGQGTWNVLTGDANTPNRFAAAAVVAGRSVVTNQHGKIAEDNVAVWSMSGLDDGTEHTPEKVLTANNALRIHLPEAEHRVTMYPGYAHQSYKQYNLGHYYHNPNLYEWFLSKTRQVPGKPERVNLSDRTETIATAGDEESGQPSERVKRYSNSYWASSTSNYDDKWVQLDLGDVFSVDQVFLRFSWSTSAAIEPVAPKGRITSIEASPTAGRIRVYAPFHNRRAKNGQIPAHQIYLKDTHGNDGGPYTILNDRDYNKETGWFEVEGDFSGDSTGTWYTLNETVAAYQLQGSLDGSEWFSLAEEDENYEFSRQHKFDPTLLRFVRLKITDPNRTDLPEYEHRAKVYEMAVLESYAPPEVPVAPTEVNISDVTSGSLTLSWSGATGMIDEYFLYWSTEYEQPPAPQARISGTQNNFKVENLAPETEYFFWITASNAGGQSDAITASQTTDILVPPLAPTLFTANGPTATSLSLSWQDNADNESAYHLYSSTSDQKPSSPNFILDPDTRGILVENLTPNTRYYFWLAASNAAGQSPSASVTETTSDFEGSLANNLLSRWKFDSGNETTAFDSTGFNDAAFGGDASPTDESVAGRAIHFDGNDDWTAAPHKDAYSSDALSVSLWVRPSIADSQPRGLISKRQGLSANQRCFSIFSHTNSNLNLDIGSQRFTTDYSLNEVDVWKHLVMTFDGSASTDNLKLYSDGIEVASTTISINTIPVLDCPVTIGILNTGYGTGFAGEIDEVRLYDRVLAPSEIQALYETEPLTGNSPVPNYSEWVDQHLGDLPDTDRDPSADPDHDGIPNLLEFAQGSPPNQSGSGNLPDCAMATENNEHYFEFSYRRRQGGTGNAESGYTVGDLRYTVEMSPDLSPDSWVTGSDYLETIPPAIDHGDHFETVTVRAKQSVETTSTIFFRLQVEELNQ
;
A
#
# COMPACT_ATOMS: atom_id res chain seq x y z
N MET A 1 63.35 47.85 26.35
CA MET A 1 62.89 47.19 27.59
C MET A 1 61.67 47.91 28.12
N LEU A 2 60.51 47.24 28.17
CA LEU A 2 59.39 47.51 29.07
C LEU A 2 58.66 46.15 29.24
N THR A 3 58.06 45.93 30.41
CA THR A 3 58.06 44.61 31.08
C THR A 3 56.79 43.77 30.91
N PRO A 4 56.80 42.46 31.26
CA PRO A 4 55.71 41.50 30.94
C PRO A 4 54.32 41.81 31.51
N ARG A 5 54.17 42.83 32.37
CA ARG A 5 52.92 43.12 33.08
C ARG A 5 51.79 43.66 32.21
N PHE A 6 52.05 44.11 30.99
CA PHE A 6 51.00 44.60 30.09
C PHE A 6 50.28 43.50 29.28
N LYS A 7 50.88 42.29 29.14
CA LYS A 7 50.19 41.15 28.49
C LYS A 7 49.23 40.41 29.43
N ILE A 8 49.44 40.50 30.74
CA ILE A 8 48.62 39.82 31.76
C ILE A 8 47.26 40.53 31.96
N PHE A 9 47.17 41.84 31.67
CA PHE A 9 45.93 42.59 31.87
C PHE A 9 44.88 42.35 30.77
N LEU A 10 45.27 41.97 29.55
CA LEU A 10 44.31 41.57 28.50
C LEU A 10 43.84 40.12 28.64
N SER A 11 44.68 39.20 29.13
CA SER A 11 44.27 37.81 29.38
C SER A 11 43.38 37.66 30.63
N ALA A 12 43.51 38.54 31.62
CA ALA A 12 42.61 38.57 32.78
C ALA A 12 41.18 39.02 32.45
N LEU A 13 41.00 39.88 31.43
CA LEU A 13 39.67 40.37 31.04
C LEU A 13 38.87 39.32 30.24
N ALA A 14 39.55 38.46 29.48
CA ALA A 14 38.93 37.30 28.83
C ALA A 14 38.55 36.21 29.84
N ALA A 15 39.34 36.01 30.89
CA ALA A 15 39.08 35.00 31.91
C ALA A 15 37.95 35.34 32.90
N PHE A 16 37.55 36.61 33.01
CA PHE A 16 36.46 37.04 33.92
C PHE A 16 35.06 37.04 33.26
N LEU A 17 34.96 36.64 31.99
CA LEU A 17 33.70 36.53 31.24
C LEU A 17 33.25 35.07 31.02
N VAL A 18 33.87 34.12 31.73
CA VAL A 18 33.64 32.66 31.63
C VAL A 18 32.91 32.11 32.88
N LEU A 19 32.32 32.97 33.72
CA LEU A 19 31.71 32.57 35.00
C LEU A 19 30.26 33.05 35.23
N THR A 20 29.55 33.45 34.16
CA THR A 20 28.08 33.63 34.18
C THR A 20 27.38 33.08 32.92
N ALA A 21 28.03 32.19 32.17
CA ALA A 21 27.31 31.31 31.26
C ALA A 21 26.73 30.15 32.09
N GLY A 22 25.43 30.19 32.39
CA GLY A 22 24.70 28.95 32.68
C GLY A 22 24.67 28.05 31.44
N PRO A 23 24.12 26.82 31.54
CA PRO A 23 23.95 25.97 30.36
C PRO A 23 23.28 26.76 29.23
N LEU A 24 23.88 26.71 28.04
CA LEU A 24 23.35 27.36 26.85
C LEU A 24 21.94 26.82 26.61
N ARG A 25 20.93 27.66 26.82
CA ARG A 25 19.55 27.28 26.49
C ARG A 25 19.49 26.96 25.00
N ALA A 26 18.91 25.80 24.67
CA ALA A 26 18.39 25.50 23.35
C ALA A 26 17.65 26.74 22.82
N SER A 27 18.13 27.31 21.72
CA SER A 27 17.61 28.57 21.18
C SER A 27 17.79 28.64 19.67
N ASN A 28 16.89 29.36 19.01
CA ASN A 28 16.85 29.46 17.55
C ASN A 28 17.85 30.51 17.03
N ILE A 29 18.83 30.09 16.24
CA ILE A 29 19.77 30.95 15.52
C ILE A 29 19.05 31.57 14.32
N ALA A 30 19.07 32.89 14.20
CA ALA A 30 18.47 33.60 13.08
C ALA A 30 19.48 33.75 11.93
N LYS A 31 19.13 33.25 10.73
CA LYS A 31 19.97 33.28 9.52
C LYS A 31 19.22 33.85 8.30
N VAL A 32 19.98 34.13 7.25
CA VAL A 32 19.49 34.54 5.93
C VAL A 32 20.28 33.76 4.89
N SER A 33 19.57 33.01 4.05
CA SER A 33 20.10 32.19 2.96
C SER A 33 20.25 33.00 1.66
N ALA A 34 21.09 32.53 0.74
CA ALA A 34 21.17 33.08 -0.62
C ALA A 34 19.92 32.77 -1.48
N VAL A 35 19.11 31.77 -1.08
CA VAL A 35 17.91 31.30 -1.79
C VAL A 35 16.84 32.40 -1.90
N ASP A 36 16.11 32.42 -3.03
CA ASP A 36 15.05 33.39 -3.39
C ASP A 36 15.47 34.88 -3.21
N GLY A 37 16.77 35.16 -3.22
CA GLY A 37 17.33 36.50 -3.04
C GLY A 37 17.41 36.97 -1.58
N GLY A 38 17.39 36.06 -0.60
CA GLY A 38 17.55 36.38 0.81
C GLY A 38 16.57 35.69 1.75
N MET A 39 16.25 34.40 1.57
CA MET A 39 15.28 33.70 2.42
C MET A 39 15.73 33.70 3.90
N PRO A 40 15.02 34.38 4.82
CA PRO A 40 15.36 34.33 6.24
C PRO A 40 14.83 33.03 6.85
N TYR A 41 15.61 32.45 7.76
CA TYR A 41 15.25 31.20 8.45
C TYR A 41 15.73 31.18 9.90
N LEU A 42 15.09 30.33 10.71
CA LEU A 42 15.59 29.95 12.02
C LEU A 42 16.21 28.55 11.92
N LEU A 43 17.38 28.40 12.54
CA LEU A 43 18.12 27.16 12.66
C LEU A 43 18.28 26.84 14.14
N HIS A 44 17.89 25.63 14.56
CA HIS A 44 18.22 25.10 15.88
C HIS A 44 19.24 23.97 15.74
N LEU A 45 20.28 24.01 16.57
CA LEU A 45 21.26 22.94 16.73
C LEU A 45 21.04 22.30 18.11
N PRO A 46 21.07 20.97 18.22
CA PRO A 46 21.02 20.26 19.49
C PRO A 46 22.03 20.76 20.53
N GLU A 47 21.69 20.63 21.81
CA GLU A 47 22.60 21.00 22.91
C GLU A 47 23.93 20.22 22.85
N ILE A 48 23.89 18.95 22.41
CA ILE A 48 25.05 18.07 22.23
C ILE A 48 25.83 18.31 20.93
N TYR A 49 25.42 19.26 20.07
CA TYR A 49 25.99 19.40 18.72
C TYR A 49 27.51 19.63 18.73
N GLU A 50 28.02 20.51 19.60
CA GLU A 50 29.46 20.79 19.72
C GLU A 50 30.22 19.74 20.56
N ASP A 51 29.51 19.03 21.45
CA ASP A 51 30.10 17.99 22.31
C ASP A 51 30.32 16.67 21.56
N GLU A 52 29.52 16.40 20.51
CA GLU A 52 29.63 15.22 19.64
C GLU A 52 30.06 15.60 18.20
N PRO A 53 31.32 16.03 17.97
CA PRO A 53 31.76 16.58 16.68
C PRO A 53 31.80 15.58 15.52
N ALA A 54 31.65 14.28 15.80
CA ALA A 54 31.58 13.21 14.81
C ALA A 54 30.13 12.74 14.49
N ARG A 55 29.11 13.21 15.22
CA ARG A 55 27.71 12.81 14.99
C ARG A 55 27.11 13.61 13.83
N GLU A 56 26.49 12.88 12.92
CA GLU A 56 25.53 13.40 11.94
C GLU A 56 24.14 13.41 12.60
N PHE A 57 23.40 14.51 12.44
CA PHE A 57 22.12 14.71 13.13
C PHE A 57 20.93 14.57 12.17
N PRO A 58 19.87 13.82 12.54
CA PRO A 58 18.58 13.91 11.85
C PRO A 58 18.13 15.36 11.72
N THR A 59 17.37 15.68 10.67
CA THR A 59 17.00 17.07 10.38
C THR A 59 15.53 17.20 10.00
N ILE A 60 14.78 18.07 10.69
CA ILE A 60 13.39 18.41 10.37
C ILE A 60 13.34 19.78 9.71
N ILE A 61 12.66 19.87 8.57
CA ILE A 61 12.28 21.14 7.93
C ILE A 61 10.82 21.43 8.26
N TYR A 62 10.55 22.55 8.93
CA TYR A 62 9.20 23.01 9.28
C TYR A 62 8.76 24.20 8.41
N LEU A 63 7.73 23.99 7.61
CA LEU A 63 7.09 25.00 6.77
C LEU A 63 5.90 25.64 7.50
N HIS A 64 5.96 26.96 7.70
CA HIS A 64 4.93 27.68 8.44
C HIS A 64 3.64 27.94 7.63
N GLY A 65 2.59 28.35 8.34
CA GLY A 65 1.27 28.69 7.79
C GLY A 65 1.20 30.04 7.06
N PHE A 66 -0.01 30.48 6.73
CA PHE A 66 -0.21 31.68 5.92
C PHE A 66 0.11 32.99 6.67
N GLY A 67 -0.02 32.98 8.01
CA GLY A 67 0.08 34.16 8.88
C GLY A 67 1.51 34.57 9.22
N GLU A 68 2.43 33.61 9.18
CA GLU A 68 3.82 33.81 9.60
C GLU A 68 4.71 34.38 8.47
N ARG A 69 4.15 34.56 7.26
CA ARG A 69 4.82 35.21 6.11
C ARG A 69 5.22 36.66 6.40
N CYS A 70 6.49 36.97 6.20
CA CYS A 70 7.04 38.32 6.33
C CYS A 70 6.63 39.23 5.16
N ALA A 71 6.67 40.55 5.39
CA ALA A 71 6.45 41.52 4.32
C ALA A 71 7.60 41.48 3.30
N ASP A 72 7.30 41.73 2.03
CA ASP A 72 8.29 41.72 0.95
C ASP A 72 9.40 42.76 1.15
N SER A 73 9.11 43.84 1.88
CA SER A 73 10.06 44.89 2.30
C SER A 73 11.07 44.44 3.38
N SER A 74 10.78 43.34 4.08
CA SER A 74 11.57 42.83 5.21
C SER A 74 12.33 41.55 4.85
N TYR A 75 12.08 40.98 3.67
CA TYR A 75 12.78 39.81 3.14
C TYR A 75 14.26 40.12 2.94
N GLY A 76 15.14 39.13 3.07
CA GLY A 76 16.58 39.36 3.18
C GLY A 76 17.05 39.77 4.58
N THR A 77 16.16 39.81 5.59
CA THR A 77 16.50 40.20 6.96
C THR A 77 15.87 39.28 8.00
N THR A 78 16.47 39.21 9.19
CA THR A 78 15.97 38.43 10.32
C THR A 78 14.83 39.12 11.09
N SER A 79 14.41 40.33 10.70
CA SER A 79 13.58 41.21 11.53
C SER A 79 12.14 40.73 11.75
N GLU A 80 11.61 39.86 10.90
CA GLU A 80 10.27 39.29 11.04
C GLU A 80 10.24 37.80 11.47
N LEU A 81 11.40 37.21 11.79
CA LEU A 81 11.48 35.83 12.29
C LEU A 81 10.83 35.64 13.67
N TYR A 82 10.52 36.72 14.39
CA TYR A 82 9.68 36.66 15.59
C TYR A 82 8.29 36.07 15.32
N ARG A 83 7.78 36.13 14.07
CA ARG A 83 6.52 35.48 13.69
C ARG A 83 6.58 33.97 13.89
N LEU A 84 7.70 33.34 13.52
CA LEU A 84 7.91 31.90 13.71
C LEU A 84 8.12 31.57 15.19
N ARG A 85 8.92 32.37 15.90
CA ARG A 85 9.18 32.23 17.34
C ARG A 85 7.91 32.33 18.19
N ASN A 86 6.93 33.12 17.75
CA ASN A 86 5.67 33.35 18.46
C ASN A 86 4.51 32.48 17.94
N ALA A 87 4.72 31.65 16.91
CA ALA A 87 3.70 30.75 16.38
C ALA A 87 3.48 29.60 17.38
N ARG A 88 2.47 29.74 18.25
CA ARG A 88 2.22 28.79 19.35
C ARG A 88 2.03 27.35 18.84
N ASN A 89 2.51 26.39 19.62
CA ASN A 89 2.44 24.95 19.31
C ASN A 89 3.05 24.61 17.94
N THR A 90 4.25 25.12 17.67
CA THR A 90 5.06 24.79 16.50
C THR A 90 6.46 24.37 16.94
N PRO A 91 7.20 23.56 16.15
CA PRO A 91 8.55 23.12 16.51
C PRO A 91 9.47 24.29 16.91
N THR A 92 9.41 25.39 16.14
CA THR A 92 10.19 26.61 16.39
C THR A 92 9.87 27.27 17.75
N HIS A 93 8.60 27.30 18.13
CA HIS A 93 8.15 27.88 19.39
C HIS A 93 8.48 26.99 20.60
N HIS A 94 8.50 25.66 20.42
CA HIS A 94 8.97 24.73 21.45
C HIS A 94 10.45 24.98 21.77
N VAL A 95 11.32 25.16 20.77
CA VAL A 95 12.72 25.59 20.97
C VAL A 95 12.81 26.96 21.63
N GLU A 96 12.01 27.95 21.20
CA GLU A 96 12.08 29.31 21.77
C GLU A 96 11.69 29.34 23.26
N ASN A 97 10.79 28.44 23.67
CA ASN A 97 10.42 28.23 25.08
C ASN A 97 11.44 27.37 25.86
N GLY A 98 12.55 26.98 25.24
CA GLY A 98 13.65 26.27 25.88
C GLY A 98 13.52 24.74 25.92
N ASN A 99 12.65 24.14 25.11
CA ASN A 99 12.64 22.69 24.94
C ASN A 99 13.82 22.26 24.04
N PRO A 100 14.60 21.22 24.42
CA PRO A 100 15.77 20.78 23.65
C PRO A 100 15.44 19.94 22.41
N LEU A 101 14.16 19.66 22.14
CA LEU A 101 13.67 18.74 21.10
C LEU A 101 14.37 17.37 21.12
N LYS A 102 14.55 16.87 22.35
CA LYS A 102 15.12 15.57 22.68
C LYS A 102 14.00 14.55 22.86
N PHE A 103 14.12 13.39 22.21
CA PHE A 103 13.16 12.29 22.28
C PHE A 103 13.89 10.96 22.44
N THR A 104 13.32 10.04 23.20
CA THR A 104 13.89 8.69 23.36
C THR A 104 13.22 7.74 22.38
N VAL A 105 14.00 7.16 21.46
CA VAL A 105 13.53 6.22 20.43
C VAL A 105 14.45 5.00 20.45
N ASN A 106 13.88 3.80 20.51
CA ASN A 106 14.64 2.52 20.63
C ASN A 106 15.66 2.55 21.79
N ASP A 107 15.23 3.03 22.98
CA ASP A 107 16.06 3.25 24.17
C ASP A 107 17.28 4.16 23.98
N GLN A 108 17.33 4.93 22.89
CA GLN A 108 18.37 5.92 22.61
C GLN A 108 17.82 7.34 22.64
N ASP A 109 18.57 8.25 23.25
CA ASP A 109 18.28 9.68 23.25
C ASP A 109 18.68 10.30 21.91
N GLU A 110 17.68 10.63 21.11
CA GLU A 110 17.82 11.27 19.81
C GLU A 110 17.52 12.77 19.85
N TYR A 111 18.30 13.49 19.06
CA TYR A 111 18.27 14.95 18.92
C TYR A 111 18.35 15.29 17.43
N PHE A 112 17.72 16.38 17.00
CA PHE A 112 17.70 16.77 15.58
C PHE A 112 17.92 18.26 15.35
N ILE A 113 18.44 18.58 14.18
CA ILE A 113 18.51 19.95 13.66
C ILE A 113 17.11 20.36 13.18
N LEU A 114 16.64 21.54 13.56
CA LEU A 114 15.37 22.10 13.06
C LEU A 114 15.65 23.30 12.16
N ILE A 115 15.17 23.24 10.92
CA ILE A 115 15.21 24.34 9.95
C ILE A 115 13.80 24.88 9.77
N SER A 116 13.59 26.17 10.04
CA SER A 116 12.30 26.86 9.88
C SER A 116 12.45 28.07 8.96
N PRO A 117 12.36 27.91 7.63
CA PRO A 117 12.36 29.02 6.68
C PRO A 117 11.16 29.94 6.86
N GLN A 118 11.27 31.20 6.43
CA GLN A 118 10.16 32.15 6.34
C GLN A 118 10.01 32.69 4.92
N VAL A 119 8.84 32.49 4.30
CA VAL A 119 8.59 32.95 2.91
C VAL A 119 7.91 34.32 2.84
N ARG A 120 8.28 35.13 1.84
CA ARG A 120 7.66 36.45 1.61
C ARG A 120 6.24 36.36 1.05
N ARG A 121 5.40 37.35 1.37
CA ARG A 121 3.98 37.41 0.96
C ARG A 121 3.75 37.34 -0.55
N SER A 122 4.65 37.86 -1.38
CA SER A 122 4.53 37.89 -2.84
C SER A 122 4.93 36.60 -3.57
N ARG A 123 5.63 35.64 -2.95
CA ARG A 123 6.11 34.39 -3.61
C ARG A 123 4.95 33.45 -4.02
N GLY A 124 3.75 33.68 -3.47
CA GLY A 124 2.53 32.92 -3.79
C GLY A 124 2.41 31.65 -2.96
N ASP A 125 3.25 30.66 -3.25
CA ASP A 125 3.32 29.36 -2.56
C ASP A 125 4.77 29.02 -2.15
N TRP A 126 4.93 28.07 -1.24
CA TRP A 126 6.19 27.32 -1.09
C TRP A 126 6.55 26.61 -2.40
N LYS A 127 7.82 26.70 -2.82
CA LYS A 127 8.36 26.05 -4.02
C LYS A 127 9.41 25.02 -3.64
N ALA A 128 9.37 23.85 -4.29
CA ALA A 128 10.34 22.78 -4.09
C ALA A 128 11.79 23.26 -4.28
N GLU A 129 12.05 24.02 -5.35
CA GLU A 129 13.35 24.61 -5.67
C GLU A 129 13.95 25.43 -4.53
N ASP A 130 13.13 26.18 -3.78
CA ASP A 130 13.61 27.02 -2.67
C ASP A 130 13.94 26.16 -1.43
N VAL A 131 13.05 25.22 -1.08
CA VAL A 131 13.21 24.39 0.12
C VAL A 131 14.39 23.43 -0.02
N ILE A 132 14.57 22.85 -1.21
CA ILE A 132 15.71 21.96 -1.49
C ILE A 132 17.02 22.74 -1.55
N ALA A 133 17.06 23.91 -2.21
CA ALA A 133 18.26 24.73 -2.23
C ALA A 133 18.68 25.22 -0.83
N LEU A 134 17.71 25.47 0.07
CA LEU A 134 18.00 25.81 1.46
C LEU A 134 18.55 24.60 2.24
N LEU A 135 17.98 23.41 2.05
CA LEU A 135 18.52 22.17 2.64
C LEU A 135 19.97 21.94 2.18
N ASP A 136 20.26 22.11 0.90
CA ASP A 136 21.60 21.96 0.34
C ASP A 136 22.58 23.03 0.89
N GLU A 137 22.13 24.28 1.10
CA GLU A 137 22.93 25.33 1.76
C GLU A 137 23.26 24.97 3.22
N VAL A 138 22.27 24.49 3.99
CA VAL A 138 22.47 24.12 5.40
C VAL A 138 23.33 22.85 5.52
N ALA A 139 23.14 21.85 4.66
CA ALA A 139 23.95 20.62 4.63
C ALA A 139 25.41 20.88 4.25
N ALA A 140 25.72 21.98 3.56
CA ALA A 140 27.09 22.40 3.26
C ALA A 140 27.81 23.05 4.46
N GLU A 141 27.08 23.48 5.51
CA GLU A 141 27.63 24.15 6.70
C GLU A 141 27.47 23.30 7.98
N TYR A 142 26.51 22.38 8.05
CA TYR A 142 26.14 21.63 9.25
C TYR A 142 26.10 20.11 9.05
N ARG A 143 26.35 19.35 10.13
CA ARG A 143 26.37 17.88 10.16
C ARG A 143 24.95 17.29 10.10
N ILE A 144 24.33 17.33 8.92
CA ILE A 144 23.05 16.69 8.63
C ILE A 144 23.27 15.21 8.28
N ASP A 145 22.48 14.31 8.88
CA ASP A 145 22.35 12.92 8.46
C ASP A 145 21.52 12.86 7.16
N PRO A 146 22.11 12.52 6.00
CA PRO A 146 21.45 12.61 4.71
C PRO A 146 20.39 11.53 4.50
N ASP A 147 20.35 10.49 5.34
CA ASP A 147 19.36 9.41 5.28
C ASP A 147 18.22 9.62 6.30
N ARG A 148 18.30 10.66 7.15
CA ARG A 148 17.31 11.00 8.19
C ARG A 148 16.89 12.47 8.13
N VAL A 149 16.46 12.90 6.94
CA VAL A 149 15.86 14.23 6.69
C VAL A 149 14.35 14.10 6.57
N TYR A 150 13.61 14.98 7.25
CA TYR A 150 12.15 14.95 7.32
C TYR A 150 11.52 16.30 6.98
N LEU A 151 10.31 16.28 6.41
CA LEU A 151 9.60 17.49 6.00
C LEU A 151 8.21 17.58 6.64
N THR A 152 7.86 18.73 7.20
CA THR A 152 6.53 18.95 7.75
C THR A 152 6.07 20.40 7.63
N GLY A 153 4.77 20.64 7.68
CA GLY A 153 4.22 21.98 7.68
C GLY A 153 2.73 22.05 7.99
N PHE A 154 2.30 23.24 8.42
CA PHE A 154 0.94 23.53 8.87
C PHE A 154 0.15 24.40 7.88
N SER A 155 -1.08 24.01 7.54
CA SER A 155 -2.01 24.79 6.68
C SER A 155 -1.37 25.10 5.31
N PHE A 156 -1.10 26.37 5.01
CA PHE A 156 -0.30 26.79 3.84
C PHE A 156 1.09 26.11 3.78
N GLY A 157 1.71 25.85 4.93
CA GLY A 157 2.93 25.05 5.07
C GLY A 157 2.71 23.57 4.80
N GLY A 158 1.54 23.00 5.14
CA GLY A 158 1.17 21.63 4.82
C GLY A 158 0.89 21.44 3.32
N GLN A 159 0.23 22.42 2.68
CA GLN A 159 0.22 22.51 1.21
C GLN A 159 1.66 22.64 0.68
N GLY A 160 2.53 23.38 1.38
CA GLY A 160 3.95 23.47 1.06
C GLY A 160 4.65 22.11 1.08
N THR A 161 4.37 21.26 2.06
CA THR A 161 4.91 19.89 2.15
C THR A 161 4.52 19.08 0.91
N TRP A 162 3.23 19.11 0.50
CA TRP A 162 2.81 18.50 -0.76
C TRP A 162 3.53 19.11 -1.98
N ASN A 163 3.55 20.44 -2.11
CA ASN A 163 4.20 21.14 -3.22
C ASN A 163 5.70 20.83 -3.36
N VAL A 164 6.38 20.55 -2.24
CA VAL A 164 7.79 20.12 -2.24
C VAL A 164 7.87 18.69 -2.76
N LEU A 165 7.19 17.73 -2.11
CA LEU A 165 7.22 16.32 -2.50
C LEU A 165 6.82 16.10 -3.96
N THR A 166 5.81 16.82 -4.46
CA THR A 166 5.30 16.66 -5.84
C THR A 166 5.87 17.69 -6.82
N GLY A 167 6.88 18.47 -6.43
CA GLY A 167 7.37 19.61 -7.21
C GLY A 167 8.29 19.24 -8.38
N ASP A 168 9.11 18.20 -8.20
CA ASP A 168 9.89 17.52 -9.23
C ASP A 168 10.01 16.03 -8.88
N ALA A 169 10.16 15.18 -9.89
CA ALA A 169 10.16 13.71 -9.77
C ALA A 169 11.27 13.15 -8.85
N ASN A 170 12.33 13.91 -8.57
CA ASN A 170 13.45 13.50 -7.71
C ASN A 170 13.36 14.11 -6.29
N THR A 171 12.29 14.85 -5.98
CA THR A 171 12.17 15.54 -4.69
C THR A 171 11.79 14.63 -3.52
N PRO A 172 10.95 13.59 -3.67
CA PRO A 172 10.63 12.69 -2.56
C PRO A 172 11.87 11.98 -2.00
N ASN A 173 12.76 11.45 -2.86
CA ASN A 173 14.06 10.85 -2.50
C ASN A 173 14.97 11.74 -1.60
N ARG A 174 14.66 13.03 -1.41
CA ARG A 174 15.37 13.90 -0.46
C ARG A 174 14.95 13.70 1.00
N PHE A 175 13.91 12.91 1.29
CA PHE A 175 13.30 12.76 2.61
C PHE A 175 13.11 11.29 2.99
N ALA A 176 13.28 10.97 4.28
CA ALA A 176 12.96 9.66 4.85
C ALA A 176 11.46 9.54 5.21
N ALA A 177 10.84 10.65 5.59
CA ALA A 177 9.42 10.74 5.88
C ALA A 177 8.93 12.19 5.82
N ALA A 178 7.61 12.37 5.66
CA ALA A 178 6.97 13.68 5.70
C ALA A 178 5.66 13.65 6.50
N ALA A 179 5.29 14.79 7.11
CA ALA A 179 4.01 14.93 7.80
C ALA A 179 3.27 16.21 7.40
N VAL A 180 2.04 16.04 6.91
CA VAL A 180 1.23 17.11 6.31
C VAL A 180 0.10 17.49 7.27
N VAL A 181 0.19 18.67 7.88
CA VAL A 181 -0.80 19.14 8.84
C VAL A 181 -1.74 20.17 8.21
N ALA A 182 -3.04 19.88 8.17
CA ALA A 182 -4.11 20.71 7.58
C ALA A 182 -3.79 21.20 6.15
N GLY A 183 -3.03 20.41 5.38
CA GLY A 183 -2.49 20.79 4.08
C GLY A 183 -3.27 20.19 2.91
N ARG A 184 -3.90 21.04 2.10
CA ARG A 184 -4.49 20.63 0.81
C ARG A 184 -3.41 20.17 -0.17
N SER A 185 -3.68 19.11 -0.95
CA SER A 185 -2.91 18.76 -2.15
C SER A 185 -3.73 19.02 -3.41
N VAL A 186 -3.05 19.08 -4.55
CA VAL A 186 -3.65 18.86 -5.88
C VAL A 186 -3.09 17.54 -6.39
N VAL A 187 -3.94 16.53 -6.58
CA VAL A 187 -3.47 15.22 -7.07
C VAL A 187 -2.85 15.39 -8.46
N THR A 188 -1.63 14.88 -8.60
CA THR A 188 -0.83 14.89 -9.82
C THR A 188 -0.17 13.54 -10.00
N ASN A 189 0.27 13.22 -11.23
CA ASN A 189 1.01 12.00 -11.54
C ASN A 189 2.32 11.84 -10.71
N GLN A 190 2.79 12.90 -10.04
CA GLN A 190 3.97 12.85 -9.17
C GLN A 190 3.68 12.28 -7.77
N HIS A 191 2.42 12.03 -7.39
CA HIS A 191 2.12 11.34 -6.12
C HIS A 191 2.65 9.88 -6.14
N GLY A 192 2.69 9.24 -7.31
CA GLY A 192 3.33 7.92 -7.48
C GLY A 192 4.83 7.92 -7.14
N LYS A 193 5.55 9.03 -7.35
CA LYS A 193 6.98 9.12 -7.00
C LYS A 193 7.25 9.11 -5.50
N ILE A 194 6.31 9.59 -4.68
CA ILE A 194 6.38 9.49 -3.22
C ILE A 194 6.36 8.01 -2.79
N ALA A 195 5.59 7.19 -3.50
CA ALA A 195 5.52 5.76 -3.30
C ALA A 195 6.76 5.03 -3.86
N GLU A 196 7.21 5.34 -5.08
CA GLU A 196 8.42 4.74 -5.67
C GLU A 196 9.69 5.01 -4.84
N ASP A 197 9.83 6.20 -4.25
CA ASP A 197 10.94 6.55 -3.35
C ASP A 197 10.75 6.07 -1.90
N ASN A 198 9.69 5.29 -1.62
CA ASN A 198 9.34 4.72 -0.31
C ASN A 198 9.30 5.75 0.85
N VAL A 199 8.76 6.95 0.59
CA VAL A 199 8.72 8.05 1.56
C VAL A 199 7.46 7.96 2.42
N ALA A 200 7.61 7.55 3.68
CA ALA A 200 6.49 7.45 4.62
C ALA A 200 5.80 8.82 4.81
N VAL A 201 4.47 8.89 4.63
CA VAL A 201 3.70 10.14 4.81
C VAL A 201 2.64 10.00 5.90
N TRP A 202 2.64 10.93 6.86
CA TRP A 202 1.55 11.06 7.85
C TRP A 202 0.76 12.35 7.60
N SER A 203 -0.47 12.21 7.13
CA SER A 203 -1.39 13.35 6.96
C SER A 203 -2.32 13.51 8.14
N MET A 204 -2.56 14.76 8.56
CA MET A 204 -3.33 15.11 9.75
C MET A 204 -4.29 16.28 9.46
N SER A 205 -5.57 16.17 9.81
CA SER A 205 -6.54 17.26 9.66
C SER A 205 -7.71 17.14 10.65
N GLY A 206 -8.34 18.25 11.01
CA GLY A 206 -9.58 18.23 11.80
C GLY A 206 -10.79 17.97 10.91
N LEU A 207 -11.72 17.10 11.33
CA LEU A 207 -12.89 16.75 10.51
C LEU A 207 -13.79 17.96 10.20
N ASP A 208 -13.82 18.94 11.10
CA ASP A 208 -14.66 20.14 11.00
C ASP A 208 -13.89 21.31 10.35
N ASP A 209 -12.78 21.04 9.67
CA ASP A 209 -11.99 22.02 8.94
C ASP A 209 -12.70 22.47 7.64
N GLY A 210 -13.63 23.41 7.80
CA GLY A 210 -14.36 24.06 6.71
C GLY A 210 -13.50 24.91 5.75
N THR A 211 -12.17 24.96 5.88
CA THR A 211 -11.33 25.69 4.92
C THR A 211 -11.22 24.90 3.61
N GLU A 212 -11.93 25.36 2.57
CA GLU A 212 -11.90 24.80 1.21
C GLU A 212 -11.98 23.27 1.09
N HIS A 213 -12.78 22.57 1.89
CA HIS A 213 -12.85 21.09 1.90
C HIS A 213 -11.50 20.41 2.24
N THR A 214 -10.72 20.97 3.17
CA THR A 214 -9.41 20.41 3.54
C THR A 214 -9.45 18.93 3.96
N PRO A 215 -10.43 18.43 4.76
CA PRO A 215 -10.52 17.01 5.12
C PRO A 215 -10.72 16.10 3.90
N GLU A 216 -11.63 16.47 2.99
CA GLU A 216 -11.86 15.74 1.73
C GLU A 216 -10.62 15.73 0.85
N LYS A 217 -9.90 16.86 0.75
CA LYS A 217 -8.67 16.99 -0.06
C LYS A 217 -7.49 16.22 0.55
N VAL A 218 -7.36 16.21 1.88
CA VAL A 218 -6.37 15.39 2.60
C VAL A 218 -6.67 13.91 2.36
N LEU A 219 -7.93 13.48 2.51
CA LEU A 219 -8.31 12.09 2.23
C LEU A 219 -8.08 11.72 0.76
N THR A 220 -8.43 12.60 -0.19
CA THR A 220 -8.19 12.39 -1.62
C THR A 220 -6.71 12.25 -1.95
N ALA A 221 -5.84 13.07 -1.35
CA ALA A 221 -4.39 13.00 -1.56
C ALA A 221 -3.78 11.69 -1.03
N ASN A 222 -4.25 11.20 0.13
CA ASN A 222 -3.76 9.95 0.70
C ASN A 222 -4.35 8.72 -0.01
N ASN A 223 -5.60 8.78 -0.48
CA ASN A 223 -6.17 7.73 -1.33
C ASN A 223 -5.39 7.58 -2.64
N ALA A 224 -4.83 8.66 -3.19
CA ALA A 224 -3.93 8.59 -4.35
C ALA A 224 -2.56 7.92 -4.05
N LEU A 225 -2.12 7.88 -2.78
CA LEU A 225 -0.94 7.12 -2.36
C LEU A 225 -1.25 5.65 -2.09
N ARG A 226 -2.41 5.36 -1.48
CA ARG A 226 -2.90 4.00 -1.13
C ARG A 226 -3.11 3.06 -2.32
N ILE A 227 -3.15 3.59 -3.54
CA ILE A 227 -3.20 2.79 -4.79
C ILE A 227 -1.83 2.17 -5.12
N HIS A 228 -0.74 2.67 -4.54
CA HIS A 228 0.63 2.32 -4.92
C HIS A 228 1.48 1.68 -3.78
N LEU A 229 1.02 1.67 -2.52
CA LEU A 229 1.78 1.11 -1.39
C LEU A 229 0.88 0.52 -0.26
N PRO A 230 1.44 -0.35 0.61
CA PRO A 230 0.74 -0.88 1.79
C PRO A 230 0.33 0.18 2.82
N GLU A 231 -0.75 -0.10 3.56
CA GLU A 231 -1.35 0.85 4.50
C GLU A 231 -0.45 1.18 5.72
N ALA A 232 0.48 0.31 6.09
CA ALA A 232 1.33 0.46 7.28
C ALA A 232 2.29 1.67 7.24
N GLU A 233 2.70 2.12 6.06
CA GLU A 233 3.68 3.22 5.91
C GLU A 233 3.03 4.61 5.74
N HIS A 234 1.75 4.66 5.34
CA HIS A 234 1.03 5.90 5.05
C HIS A 234 -0.16 6.13 5.98
N ARG A 235 0.03 7.03 6.94
CA ARG A 235 -0.93 7.30 8.02
C ARG A 235 -1.83 8.49 7.69
N VAL A 236 -3.13 8.37 8.00
CA VAL A 236 -4.08 9.47 7.97
C VAL A 236 -4.75 9.57 9.33
N THR A 237 -4.68 10.73 9.99
CA THR A 237 -5.43 11.00 11.21
C THR A 237 -6.41 12.16 10.98
N MET A 238 -7.68 11.87 11.21
CA MET A 238 -8.75 12.85 11.19
C MET A 238 -9.27 13.07 12.62
N TYR A 239 -9.37 14.32 13.07
CA TYR A 239 -9.76 14.66 14.44
C TYR A 239 -11.23 15.14 14.52
N PRO A 240 -12.16 14.38 15.11
CA PRO A 240 -13.56 14.82 15.32
C PRO A 240 -13.67 15.94 16.34
N GLY A 241 -14.48 16.97 16.07
CA GLY A 241 -14.64 18.15 16.94
C GLY A 241 -13.55 19.21 16.77
N TYR A 242 -12.73 19.12 15.72
CA TYR A 242 -11.62 20.04 15.47
C TYR A 242 -11.74 20.71 14.10
N ALA A 243 -11.72 22.05 14.11
CA ALA A 243 -11.60 22.87 12.91
C ALA A 243 -10.12 23.04 12.49
N HIS A 244 -9.84 24.04 11.63
CA HIS A 244 -8.51 24.32 11.07
C HIS A 244 -7.35 24.53 12.08
N GLN A 245 -7.62 24.69 13.38
CA GLN A 245 -6.60 24.94 14.42
C GLN A 245 -5.84 23.67 14.87
N SER A 246 -5.28 22.96 13.90
CA SER A 246 -4.60 21.68 14.06
C SER A 246 -3.19 21.73 14.68
N TYR A 247 -2.68 22.89 15.11
CA TYR A 247 -1.34 23.05 15.73
C TYR A 247 -1.04 22.08 16.89
N LYS A 248 -2.07 21.52 17.52
CA LYS A 248 -1.94 20.51 18.59
C LYS A 248 -1.23 19.21 18.15
N GLN A 249 -1.04 18.95 16.87
CA GLN A 249 -0.32 17.75 16.40
C GLN A 249 1.21 17.84 16.52
N TYR A 250 1.78 19.03 16.68
CA TYR A 250 3.20 19.19 17.05
C TYR A 250 3.44 19.01 18.57
N ASN A 251 2.55 18.29 19.27
CA ASN A 251 2.70 18.04 20.70
C ASN A 251 4.01 17.28 20.99
N LEU A 252 4.67 17.66 22.07
CA LEU A 252 5.93 17.07 22.52
C LEU A 252 5.74 15.79 23.34
N GLY A 253 4.51 15.44 23.72
CA GLY A 253 4.17 14.23 24.45
C GLY A 253 3.04 13.44 23.77
N HIS A 254 2.76 12.27 24.31
CA HIS A 254 1.92 11.25 23.66
C HIS A 254 0.40 11.49 23.66
N TYR A 255 -0.05 12.69 24.05
CA TYR A 255 -1.47 13.01 24.28
C TYR A 255 -2.39 12.70 23.08
N TYR A 256 -1.90 12.88 21.84
CA TYR A 256 -2.66 12.59 20.62
C TYR A 256 -2.16 11.35 19.86
N HIS A 257 -0.91 10.94 20.10
CA HIS A 257 -0.21 9.90 19.32
C HIS A 257 0.89 9.26 20.16
N ASN A 258 0.99 7.93 20.12
CA ASN A 258 2.14 7.18 20.62
C ASN A 258 2.61 6.21 19.52
N PRO A 259 3.84 6.30 18.98
CA PRO A 259 4.81 7.38 19.19
C PRO A 259 4.26 8.75 18.73
N ASN A 260 4.77 9.83 19.31
CA ASN A 260 4.43 11.19 18.86
C ASN A 260 5.08 11.50 17.50
N LEU A 261 4.75 12.65 16.90
CA LEU A 261 5.20 13.00 15.55
C LEU A 261 6.74 13.02 15.42
N TYR A 262 7.46 13.48 16.44
CA TYR A 262 8.92 13.59 16.41
C TYR A 262 9.59 12.21 16.56
N GLU A 263 9.10 11.38 17.47
CA GLU A 263 9.54 9.99 17.61
C GLU A 263 9.24 9.16 16.37
N TRP A 264 8.06 9.36 15.76
CA TRP A 264 7.71 8.72 14.49
C TRP A 264 8.68 9.13 13.39
N PHE A 265 9.01 10.42 13.25
CA PHE A 265 10.06 10.85 12.32
C PHE A 265 11.39 10.17 12.63
N LEU A 266 11.88 10.25 13.86
CA LEU A 266 13.18 9.70 14.28
C LEU A 266 13.28 8.17 14.12
N SER A 267 12.15 7.45 14.06
CA SER A 267 12.08 6.02 13.74
C SER A 267 12.29 5.69 12.24
N LYS A 268 12.28 6.68 11.35
CA LYS A 268 12.36 6.47 9.89
C LYS A 268 13.74 6.76 9.33
N THR A 269 14.19 5.91 8.41
CA THR A 269 15.42 6.09 7.64
C THR A 269 15.08 5.91 6.16
N ARG A 270 15.63 6.75 5.29
CA ARG A 270 15.39 6.67 3.84
C ARG A 270 15.97 5.38 3.28
N GLN A 271 15.12 4.58 2.64
CA GLN A 271 15.53 3.38 1.92
C GLN A 271 16.10 3.76 0.55
N VAL A 272 17.41 3.65 0.38
CA VAL A 272 18.07 3.88 -0.93
C VAL A 272 18.40 2.51 -1.55
N PRO A 273 17.87 2.17 -2.74
CA PRO A 273 18.16 0.89 -3.39
C PRO A 273 19.67 0.63 -3.51
N GLY A 274 20.12 -0.47 -2.93
CA GLY A 274 21.52 -0.93 -3.01
C GLY A 274 22.47 -0.46 -1.90
N LYS A 275 21.98 0.20 -0.83
CA LYS A 275 22.78 0.51 0.37
C LYS A 275 22.41 -0.45 1.52
N PRO A 276 23.34 -1.25 2.08
CA PRO A 276 23.02 -2.14 3.19
C PRO A 276 22.66 -1.36 4.45
N GLU A 277 21.76 -1.94 5.25
CA GLU A 277 21.25 -1.41 6.51
C GLU A 277 22.41 -1.04 7.47
N ARG A 278 22.36 0.15 8.09
CA ARG A 278 23.42 0.61 9.03
C ARG A 278 23.32 -0.21 10.34
N VAL A 279 24.09 -1.30 10.41
CA VAL A 279 24.34 -2.04 11.66
C VAL A 279 24.92 -1.09 12.73
N ASN A 280 24.40 -1.18 13.96
CA ASN A 280 24.83 -0.35 15.09
C ASN A 280 26.35 -0.40 15.31
N LEU A 281 27.00 0.77 15.27
CA LEU A 281 28.45 0.94 15.41
C LEU A 281 28.94 1.02 16.86
N SER A 282 28.23 0.40 17.81
CA SER A 282 28.68 0.25 19.20
C SER A 282 29.78 -0.81 19.36
N ASP A 283 29.83 -1.81 18.47
CA ASP A 283 30.76 -2.95 18.56
C ASP A 283 31.71 -3.04 17.36
N ARG A 284 32.84 -2.33 17.43
CA ARG A 284 34.19 -2.80 17.00
C ARG A 284 35.27 -1.76 17.22
N THR A 285 36.06 -1.95 18.28
CA THR A 285 37.41 -1.41 18.38
C THR A 285 38.39 -2.25 17.56
N GLU A 286 39.04 -1.68 16.54
CA GLU A 286 40.41 -2.04 16.16
C GLU A 286 41.08 -0.96 15.29
N THR A 287 42.41 -1.01 15.17
CA THR A 287 43.25 0.18 14.97
C THR A 287 44.27 0.07 13.83
N ILE A 288 44.44 1.18 13.09
CA ILE A 288 45.66 1.63 12.37
C ILE A 288 46.08 0.88 11.08
N ALA A 289 46.11 1.63 9.96
CA ALA A 289 47.35 1.83 9.16
C ALA A 289 47.22 3.05 8.21
N THR A 290 48.30 3.83 8.07
CA THR A 290 48.37 5.12 7.34
C THR A 290 49.33 5.10 6.14
N ALA A 291 48.96 5.73 5.01
CA ALA A 291 49.81 6.45 4.03
C ALA A 291 48.93 6.91 2.83
N GLY A 292 49.13 8.04 2.15
CA GLY A 292 50.02 9.18 2.37
C GLY A 292 49.88 10.25 1.27
N ASP A 293 50.10 11.52 1.65
CA ASP A 293 50.62 12.70 0.92
C ASP A 293 49.99 13.26 -0.39
N GLU A 294 49.44 14.48 -0.22
CA GLU A 294 49.70 15.76 -0.93
C GLU A 294 49.18 16.14 -2.35
N GLU A 295 48.38 17.22 -2.34
CA GLU A 295 48.30 18.40 -3.25
C GLU A 295 48.18 18.27 -4.79
N SER A 296 47.05 18.74 -5.35
CA SER A 296 46.89 20.12 -5.91
C SER A 296 45.83 20.27 -7.02
N GLY A 297 45.12 21.42 -7.07
CA GLY A 297 44.57 22.00 -8.31
C GLY A 297 43.10 21.70 -8.72
N GLN A 298 42.22 22.68 -8.51
CA GLN A 298 40.94 22.91 -9.22
C GLN A 298 41.15 23.97 -10.35
N PRO A 299 40.22 24.28 -11.28
CA PRO A 299 39.04 23.53 -11.80
C PRO A 299 38.90 23.57 -13.37
N SER A 300 37.97 22.79 -13.97
CA SER A 300 37.29 23.20 -15.24
C SER A 300 36.01 22.42 -15.65
N GLU A 301 35.09 23.21 -16.22
CA GLU A 301 33.84 23.01 -17.00
C GLU A 301 33.79 21.85 -18.05
N ARG A 302 32.66 21.39 -18.66
CA ARG A 302 31.17 21.57 -18.68
C ARG A 302 30.56 20.41 -19.53
N VAL A 303 29.25 20.13 -19.61
CA VAL A 303 28.28 20.63 -20.65
C VAL A 303 26.89 19.94 -20.51
N LYS A 304 25.81 20.64 -20.89
CA LYS A 304 24.38 20.27 -20.84
C LYS A 304 23.82 19.53 -22.08
N ARG A 305 22.60 18.96 -22.00
CA ARG A 305 21.61 18.90 -23.11
C ARG A 305 20.18 19.24 -22.64
N TYR A 306 19.28 19.50 -23.59
CA TYR A 306 18.01 20.26 -23.43
C TYR A 306 16.77 19.48 -23.90
N SER A 307 15.58 19.98 -23.54
CA SER A 307 14.38 19.97 -24.39
C SER A 307 13.86 21.41 -24.59
N ASN A 308 13.23 21.68 -25.75
CA ASN A 308 12.95 23.04 -26.25
C ASN A 308 11.49 23.47 -26.17
N SER A 309 11.25 24.78 -26.08
CA SER A 309 9.95 25.43 -26.36
C SER A 309 10.16 26.62 -27.30
N TYR A 310 9.35 26.73 -28.36
CA TYR A 310 9.44 27.81 -29.36
C TYR A 310 8.32 28.85 -29.19
N TRP A 311 8.61 30.11 -29.48
CA TRP A 311 7.66 31.22 -29.43
C TRP A 311 7.33 31.72 -30.84
N ALA A 312 6.05 31.89 -31.15
CA ALA A 312 5.58 32.61 -32.32
C ALA A 312 4.90 33.92 -31.88
N SER A 313 5.25 35.04 -32.52
CA SER A 313 4.63 36.33 -32.26
C SER A 313 3.66 36.69 -33.40
N SER A 314 2.48 37.21 -33.03
CA SER A 314 1.57 37.84 -33.97
C SER A 314 1.21 39.23 -33.47
N THR A 315 1.38 40.24 -34.33
CA THR A 315 0.92 41.61 -34.09
C THR A 315 -0.46 41.76 -34.73
N SER A 316 -1.49 42.02 -33.92
CA SER A 316 -2.81 42.41 -34.41
C SER A 316 -3.11 43.85 -33.99
N ASN A 317 -3.35 44.71 -34.99
CA ASN A 317 -3.89 46.04 -34.77
C ASN A 317 -5.39 45.95 -34.46
N TYR A 318 -5.89 46.91 -33.69
CA TYR A 318 -7.32 47.13 -33.48
C TYR A 318 -8.02 47.43 -34.82
N ASP A 319 -8.81 46.49 -35.35
CA ASP A 319 -10.21 46.73 -35.80
C ASP A 319 -10.89 45.51 -36.47
N ASP A 320 -10.15 44.50 -36.96
CA ASP A 320 -10.74 43.33 -37.64
C ASP A 320 -11.01 42.12 -36.71
N LYS A 321 -12.19 41.51 -36.86
CA LYS A 321 -12.76 40.50 -35.92
C LYS A 321 -12.36 39.03 -36.21
N TRP A 322 -11.09 38.76 -36.50
CA TRP A 322 -10.58 37.39 -36.67
C TRP A 322 -9.08 37.29 -36.40
N VAL A 323 -8.59 36.07 -36.13
CA VAL A 323 -7.17 35.72 -36.06
C VAL A 323 -6.88 34.64 -37.09
N GLN A 324 -5.77 34.78 -37.84
CA GLN A 324 -5.28 33.80 -38.81
C GLN A 324 -3.89 33.31 -38.40
N LEU A 325 -3.71 32.00 -38.40
CA LEU A 325 -2.42 31.34 -38.23
C LEU A 325 -1.99 30.74 -39.57
N ASP A 326 -0.77 31.07 -40.01
CA ASP A 326 -0.10 30.43 -41.14
C ASP A 326 0.88 29.39 -40.57
N LEU A 327 0.56 28.11 -40.73
CA LEU A 327 1.41 26.99 -40.35
C LEU A 327 2.13 26.52 -41.62
N GLY A 328 3.42 26.84 -41.76
CA GLY A 328 4.22 26.48 -42.93
C GLY A 328 4.33 24.96 -43.15
N ASP A 329 4.84 24.57 -44.32
CA ASP A 329 4.73 23.26 -45.00
C ASP A 329 5.27 21.98 -44.29
N VAL A 330 5.29 21.91 -42.95
CA VAL A 330 5.93 20.82 -42.18
C VAL A 330 5.01 20.24 -41.09
N PHE A 331 3.74 19.96 -41.40
CA PHE A 331 2.88 19.12 -40.55
C PHE A 331 1.89 18.26 -41.35
N SER A 332 2.03 16.93 -41.24
CA SER A 332 0.89 16.01 -41.30
C SER A 332 0.24 15.96 -39.92
N VAL A 333 -1.08 16.13 -39.84
CA VAL A 333 -1.79 16.49 -38.61
C VAL A 333 -2.53 15.29 -38.02
N ASP A 334 -2.38 15.05 -36.72
CA ASP A 334 -3.37 14.28 -35.93
C ASP A 334 -3.72 14.88 -34.55
N GLN A 335 -2.95 15.86 -34.03
CA GLN A 335 -3.42 16.73 -32.94
C GLN A 335 -2.56 18.00 -32.79
N VAL A 336 -3.20 19.17 -32.71
CA VAL A 336 -2.56 20.46 -32.37
C VAL A 336 -3.33 21.11 -31.22
N PHE A 337 -2.68 21.23 -30.06
CA PHE A 337 -3.22 21.93 -28.90
C PHE A 337 -2.78 23.41 -28.92
N LEU A 338 -3.73 24.32 -29.15
CA LEU A 338 -3.48 25.77 -29.08
C LEU A 338 -3.78 26.30 -27.67
N ARG A 339 -2.76 26.87 -27.00
CA ARG A 339 -2.89 27.51 -25.69
C ARG A 339 -2.84 29.02 -25.84
N PHE A 340 -3.94 29.71 -25.59
CA PHE A 340 -4.00 31.17 -25.60
C PHE A 340 -3.66 31.73 -24.22
N SER A 341 -2.68 32.64 -24.14
CA SER A 341 -2.41 33.45 -22.95
C SER A 341 -2.47 34.94 -23.31
N TRP A 342 -3.06 35.73 -22.43
CA TRP A 342 -3.15 37.18 -22.58
C TRP A 342 -2.11 37.82 -21.65
N SER A 343 -1.35 38.80 -22.16
CA SER A 343 -0.57 39.69 -21.31
C SER A 343 -0.83 41.14 -21.69
N THR A 344 -0.91 42.01 -20.69
CA THR A 344 -1.03 43.47 -20.88
C THR A 344 0.02 44.16 -20.04
N SER A 345 1.09 44.63 -20.69
CA SER A 345 2.18 45.36 -20.06
C SER A 345 1.90 46.88 -20.03
N ALA A 346 0.92 47.31 -19.22
CA ALA A 346 0.77 48.70 -18.76
C ALA A 346 -0.31 48.79 -17.66
N ALA A 347 -0.14 49.71 -16.71
CA ALA A 347 -1.00 49.85 -15.53
C ALA A 347 -2.39 50.46 -15.83
N ILE A 348 -3.33 49.63 -16.31
CA ILE A 348 -4.78 49.83 -16.22
C ILE A 348 -5.42 48.44 -16.00
N GLU A 349 -6.34 48.30 -15.05
CA GLU A 349 -7.04 47.03 -14.78
C GLU A 349 -7.77 46.47 -16.03
N PRO A 350 -7.54 45.19 -16.39
CA PRO A 350 -8.35 44.48 -17.36
C PRO A 350 -9.28 43.48 -16.65
N VAL A 351 -10.58 43.78 -16.64
CA VAL A 351 -11.62 42.78 -16.36
C VAL A 351 -11.58 41.73 -17.46
N ALA A 352 -11.33 40.46 -17.11
CA ALA A 352 -11.29 39.37 -18.08
C ALA A 352 -12.69 39.08 -18.67
N PRO A 353 -12.89 39.17 -19.99
CA PRO A 353 -14.20 38.91 -20.60
C PRO A 353 -14.45 37.40 -20.75
N LYS A 354 -15.51 36.89 -20.11
CA LYS A 354 -16.00 35.52 -20.34
C LYS A 354 -16.74 35.45 -21.69
N GLY A 355 -16.09 34.92 -22.72
CA GLY A 355 -16.71 34.59 -24.02
C GLY A 355 -16.34 33.19 -24.48
N ARG A 356 -17.32 32.37 -24.88
CA ARG A 356 -17.08 31.06 -25.53
C ARG A 356 -16.72 31.26 -27.00
N ILE A 357 -15.80 30.45 -27.52
CA ILE A 357 -15.54 30.29 -28.96
C ILE A 357 -16.80 29.72 -29.61
N THR A 358 -17.23 30.30 -30.74
CA THR A 358 -18.50 29.93 -31.39
C THR A 358 -18.36 29.09 -32.67
N SER A 359 -17.21 29.11 -33.37
CA SER A 359 -16.90 28.18 -34.46
C SER A 359 -15.40 28.18 -34.81
N ILE A 360 -14.95 27.11 -35.49
CA ILE A 360 -13.63 26.96 -36.10
C ILE A 360 -13.85 26.41 -37.52
N GLU A 361 -13.20 26.99 -38.53
CA GLU A 361 -13.15 26.45 -39.89
C GLU A 361 -11.70 26.19 -40.31
N ALA A 362 -11.45 25.04 -40.93
CA ALA A 362 -10.17 24.62 -41.46
C ALA A 362 -10.30 24.26 -42.95
N SER A 363 -9.37 24.71 -43.79
CA SER A 363 -9.34 24.38 -45.22
C SER A 363 -8.26 23.33 -45.50
N PRO A 364 -8.60 22.14 -46.03
CA PRO A 364 -7.63 21.04 -46.18
C PRO A 364 -6.48 21.28 -47.16
N THR A 365 -6.59 22.26 -48.06
CA THR A 365 -5.69 22.42 -49.22
C THR A 365 -4.73 23.60 -49.13
N ALA A 366 -4.60 24.28 -47.98
CA ALA A 366 -3.73 25.45 -47.85
C ALA A 366 -3.16 25.75 -46.43
N GLY A 367 -3.15 24.77 -45.50
CA GLY A 367 -2.41 24.91 -44.22
C GLY A 367 -2.87 26.04 -43.28
N ARG A 368 -4.13 26.50 -43.37
CA ARG A 368 -4.63 27.71 -42.69
C ARG A 368 -5.87 27.45 -41.84
N ILE A 369 -5.89 28.06 -40.65
CA ILE A 369 -7.00 28.02 -39.69
C ILE A 369 -7.44 29.46 -39.35
N ARG A 370 -8.75 29.69 -39.22
CA ARG A 370 -9.35 30.97 -38.79
C ARG A 370 -10.33 30.78 -37.63
N VAL A 371 -10.39 31.77 -36.73
CA VAL A 371 -11.23 31.74 -35.51
C VAL A 371 -11.95 33.09 -35.31
N TYR A 372 -13.20 33.05 -34.84
CA TYR A 372 -14.11 34.22 -34.66
C TYR A 372 -14.60 34.41 -33.20
N ALA A 373 -14.72 35.66 -32.74
CA ALA A 373 -15.36 36.04 -31.47
C ALA A 373 -15.88 37.51 -31.45
N PRO A 374 -17.05 37.82 -30.83
CA PRO A 374 -17.55 39.20 -30.65
C PRO A 374 -17.50 39.71 -29.19
N PHE A 375 -17.32 41.02 -28.99
CA PHE A 375 -17.29 41.70 -27.67
C PHE A 375 -18.31 42.85 -27.55
N HIS A 376 -18.72 43.19 -26.31
CA HIS A 376 -19.49 44.39 -25.93
C HIS A 376 -18.98 44.95 -24.58
N ASN A 377 -19.16 46.26 -24.35
CA ASN A 377 -18.42 47.03 -23.33
C ASN A 377 -19.29 48.13 -22.68
N ARG A 378 -19.17 48.39 -21.37
CA ARG A 378 -19.66 49.63 -20.69
C ARG A 378 -18.75 50.00 -19.50
N ARG A 379 -18.68 51.30 -19.17
CA ARG A 379 -17.67 51.89 -18.26
C ARG A 379 -18.24 53.10 -17.48
N ALA A 380 -17.68 53.37 -16.29
CA ALA A 380 -17.70 54.63 -15.52
C ALA A 380 -19.04 55.03 -14.83
N LYS A 381 -19.11 55.65 -13.63
CA LYS A 381 -18.18 56.59 -12.95
C LYS A 381 -18.65 56.94 -11.51
N ASN A 382 -17.72 57.38 -10.67
CA ASN A 382 -17.86 58.26 -9.48
C ASN A 382 -18.61 57.78 -8.21
N GLY A 383 -18.02 58.13 -7.06
CA GLY A 383 -18.45 57.68 -5.74
C GLY A 383 -19.81 58.18 -5.26
N GLN A 384 -20.63 57.22 -4.87
CA GLN A 384 -21.67 57.28 -3.85
C GLN A 384 -21.70 55.89 -3.17
N ILE A 385 -21.95 55.84 -1.87
CA ILE A 385 -22.14 54.59 -1.14
C ILE A 385 -23.55 54.06 -1.52
N PRO A 386 -23.70 52.83 -2.03
CA PRO A 386 -25.01 52.21 -2.15
C PRO A 386 -25.48 51.79 -0.77
N ALA A 387 -26.69 52.19 -0.39
CA ALA A 387 -27.41 51.57 0.71
C ALA A 387 -27.86 50.14 0.32
N HIS A 388 -28.38 49.41 1.31
CA HIS A 388 -29.04 48.09 1.19
C HIS A 388 -28.17 46.83 1.41
N GLN A 389 -27.71 46.63 2.67
CA GLN A 389 -27.37 45.31 3.21
C GLN A 389 -27.77 45.23 4.70
N ILE A 390 -28.41 44.12 5.10
CA ILE A 390 -28.75 43.82 6.50
C ILE A 390 -27.70 42.87 7.07
N TYR A 391 -27.15 43.21 8.24
CA TYR A 391 -26.17 42.40 8.95
C TYR A 391 -26.80 41.83 10.22
N LEU A 392 -26.53 40.56 10.51
CA LEU A 392 -26.63 40.03 11.87
C LEU A 392 -25.20 39.82 12.36
N LYS A 393 -24.72 40.78 13.16
CA LYS A 393 -23.45 40.68 13.86
C LYS A 393 -23.67 39.93 15.17
N ASP A 394 -22.66 39.19 15.62
CA ASP A 394 -22.48 38.88 17.02
C ASP A 394 -21.31 39.74 17.53
N THR A 395 -21.55 40.60 18.53
CA THR A 395 -20.53 41.51 19.07
C THR A 395 -19.99 41.06 20.42
N HIS A 396 -19.31 39.92 20.43
CA HIS A 396 -18.17 39.77 21.33
C HIS A 396 -16.99 40.63 20.83
N GLY A 397 -16.15 41.12 21.76
CA GLY A 397 -15.26 42.25 21.51
C GLY A 397 -14.14 42.02 20.49
N ASN A 398 -13.82 43.07 19.73
CA ASN A 398 -12.92 43.16 18.56
C ASN A 398 -13.46 42.51 17.26
N ASP A 399 -13.22 43.18 16.12
CA ASP A 399 -13.95 42.98 14.86
C ASP A 399 -13.55 41.72 14.05
N GLY A 400 -13.94 40.54 14.56
CA GLY A 400 -13.67 39.25 13.90
C GLY A 400 -14.82 38.23 13.87
N GLY A 401 -15.95 38.47 14.54
CA GLY A 401 -17.09 37.54 14.57
C GLY A 401 -17.68 37.26 13.17
N PRO A 402 -18.12 36.03 12.88
CA PRO A 402 -18.72 35.71 11.59
C PRO A 402 -20.04 36.46 11.41
N TYR A 403 -20.17 37.21 10.32
CA TYR A 403 -21.46 37.74 9.89
C TYR A 403 -22.32 36.60 9.36
N THR A 404 -23.52 36.41 9.92
CA THR A 404 -24.57 35.74 9.17
C THR A 404 -25.13 36.74 8.18
N ILE A 405 -24.88 36.50 6.89
CA ILE A 405 -25.47 37.27 5.79
C ILE A 405 -26.74 36.54 5.39
N LEU A 406 -27.90 37.17 5.62
CA LEU A 406 -29.18 36.69 5.10
C LEU A 406 -29.21 36.90 3.58
N ASN A 407 -29.43 35.84 2.81
CA ASN A 407 -29.49 35.86 1.35
C ASN A 407 -30.88 35.46 0.85
N ASP A 408 -31.14 35.62 -0.45
CA ASP A 408 -32.42 35.25 -1.10
C ASP A 408 -32.83 33.77 -0.93
N ARG A 409 -31.91 32.90 -0.49
CA ARG A 409 -32.16 31.48 -0.18
C ARG A 409 -32.77 31.25 1.20
N ASP A 410 -32.59 32.20 2.11
CA ASP A 410 -33.00 32.11 3.51
C ASP A 410 -34.41 32.73 3.72
N TYR A 411 -35.02 33.22 2.64
CA TYR A 411 -36.36 33.83 2.61
C TYR A 411 -37.47 32.82 2.31
N ASN A 412 -38.27 32.51 3.32
CA ASN A 412 -39.42 31.64 3.22
C ASN A 412 -40.62 32.40 2.61
N LYS A 413 -40.88 32.14 1.32
CA LYS A 413 -41.92 32.84 0.53
C LYS A 413 -43.36 32.52 0.96
N GLU A 414 -43.60 31.46 1.72
CA GLU A 414 -44.94 31.09 2.20
C GLU A 414 -45.27 31.75 3.55
N THR A 415 -44.27 31.92 4.42
CA THR A 415 -44.44 32.55 5.76
C THR A 415 -44.14 34.06 5.74
N GLY A 416 -43.33 34.51 4.79
CA GLY A 416 -42.85 35.90 4.67
C GLY A 416 -41.79 36.26 5.73
N TRP A 417 -40.97 35.29 6.13
CA TRP A 417 -39.88 35.43 7.10
C TRP A 417 -38.53 35.06 6.46
N PHE A 418 -37.45 35.66 6.95
CA PHE A 418 -36.10 35.14 6.81
C PHE A 418 -35.81 34.24 8.01
N GLU A 419 -35.32 33.03 7.78
CA GLU A 419 -35.18 31.96 8.79
C GLU A 419 -33.73 31.43 8.80
N VAL A 420 -33.09 31.36 9.97
CA VAL A 420 -31.71 30.86 10.15
C VAL A 420 -31.63 29.87 11.32
N GLU A 421 -30.95 28.75 11.08
CA GLU A 421 -30.44 27.82 12.09
C GLU A 421 -28.95 28.09 12.33
N GLY A 422 -28.54 28.14 13.60
CA GLY A 422 -27.14 28.32 13.98
C GLY A 422 -26.89 27.78 15.39
N ASP A 423 -25.66 27.32 15.63
CA ASP A 423 -25.25 26.91 16.97
C ASP A 423 -24.66 28.12 17.70
N PHE A 424 -25.43 28.67 18.64
CA PHE A 424 -25.11 29.92 19.33
C PHE A 424 -24.47 29.70 20.71
N SER A 425 -24.06 28.46 21.04
CA SER A 425 -23.45 28.11 22.34
C SER A 425 -21.98 28.59 22.44
N GLY A 426 -21.79 29.91 22.47
CA GLY A 426 -20.54 30.58 22.80
C GLY A 426 -20.47 30.96 24.29
N ASP A 427 -19.26 30.92 24.84
CA ASP A 427 -19.00 31.15 26.26
C ASP A 427 -19.43 32.55 26.75
N SER A 428 -19.72 32.66 28.04
CA SER A 428 -20.54 33.74 28.62
C SER A 428 -20.11 35.18 28.24
N THR A 429 -20.93 35.90 27.45
CA THR A 429 -21.09 37.38 27.55
C THR A 429 -22.20 38.04 26.68
N GLY A 430 -22.97 37.29 25.89
CA GLY A 430 -24.26 37.72 25.31
C GLY A 430 -24.19 38.46 23.98
N THR A 431 -24.81 37.84 22.98
CA THR A 431 -24.91 38.24 21.58
C THR A 431 -25.67 39.55 21.37
N TRP A 432 -25.23 40.37 20.41
CA TRP A 432 -25.90 41.63 20.03
C TRP A 432 -26.09 41.79 18.52
N TYR A 433 -27.34 41.81 18.06
CA TYR A 433 -27.72 42.02 16.66
C TYR A 433 -27.76 43.51 16.28
N THR A 434 -27.51 43.85 15.01
CA THR A 434 -27.51 45.24 14.50
C THR A 434 -28.03 45.35 13.06
N LEU A 435 -29.29 45.76 12.88
CA LEU A 435 -29.88 46.02 11.56
C LEU A 435 -29.32 47.33 10.95
N ASN A 436 -28.86 47.31 9.69
CA ASN A 436 -28.30 48.48 8.98
C ASN A 436 -29.11 48.90 7.74
N GLU A 437 -30.43 48.69 7.73
CA GLU A 437 -31.32 49.25 6.71
C GLU A 437 -32.52 49.98 7.31
N THR A 438 -32.93 51.06 6.65
CA THR A 438 -34.18 51.77 6.95
C THR A 438 -35.35 50.93 6.44
N VAL A 439 -36.05 50.26 7.36
CA VAL A 439 -37.25 49.46 7.08
C VAL A 439 -38.45 50.04 7.82
N ALA A 440 -39.65 49.96 7.25
CA ALA A 440 -40.81 50.65 7.81
C ALA A 440 -41.33 50.02 9.12
N ALA A 441 -41.21 48.69 9.24
CA ALA A 441 -41.36 47.94 10.50
C ALA A 441 -40.58 46.61 10.44
N TYR A 442 -40.17 46.09 11.60
CA TYR A 442 -39.56 44.76 11.71
C TYR A 442 -40.01 44.00 12.96
N GLN A 443 -40.06 42.66 12.85
CA GLN A 443 -40.22 41.72 13.96
C GLN A 443 -39.06 40.74 13.96
N LEU A 444 -38.44 40.52 15.12
CA LEU A 444 -37.39 39.54 15.35
C LEU A 444 -37.86 38.53 16.40
N GLN A 445 -37.75 37.23 16.12
CA GLN A 445 -38.21 36.16 17.00
C GLN A 445 -37.18 35.03 17.12
N GLY A 446 -37.16 34.37 18.27
CA GLY A 446 -36.24 33.28 18.59
C GLY A 446 -36.97 31.99 18.96
N SER A 447 -36.27 30.87 18.83
CA SER A 447 -36.71 29.54 19.25
C SER A 447 -35.50 28.64 19.59
N LEU A 448 -35.71 27.64 20.45
CA LEU A 448 -34.70 26.65 20.83
C LEU A 448 -34.77 25.38 19.96
N ASP A 449 -35.95 25.07 19.41
CA ASP A 449 -36.25 23.82 18.69
C ASP A 449 -37.01 24.05 17.37
N GLY A 450 -37.37 25.30 17.05
CA GLY A 450 -38.15 25.68 15.87
C GLY A 450 -39.68 25.52 16.04
N SER A 451 -40.15 24.99 17.17
CA SER A 451 -41.57 24.67 17.41
C SER A 451 -42.34 25.79 18.11
N GLU A 452 -41.80 26.35 19.20
CA GLU A 452 -42.34 27.52 19.89
C GLU A 452 -41.47 28.75 19.67
N TRP A 453 -42.10 29.90 19.38
CA TRP A 453 -41.43 31.13 18.97
C TRP A 453 -41.77 32.29 19.90
N PHE A 454 -40.75 32.95 20.44
CA PHE A 454 -40.89 34.09 21.34
C PHE A 454 -40.35 35.38 20.70
N SER A 455 -40.99 36.52 21.02
CA SER A 455 -40.60 37.82 20.46
C SER A 455 -39.32 38.34 21.12
N LEU A 456 -38.32 38.65 20.30
CA LEU A 456 -37.04 39.24 20.72
C LEU A 456 -37.04 40.76 20.55
N ALA A 457 -37.65 41.27 19.48
CA ALA A 457 -37.85 42.71 19.23
C ALA A 457 -39.00 42.95 18.23
N GLU A 458 -39.70 44.07 18.37
CA GLU A 458 -40.81 44.52 17.50
C GLU A 458 -40.92 46.04 17.61
N GLU A 459 -40.78 46.77 16.48
CA GLU A 459 -40.93 48.23 16.41
C GLU A 459 -41.64 48.66 15.10
N ASP A 460 -42.53 49.67 15.22
CA ASP A 460 -43.56 50.03 14.21
C ASP A 460 -43.40 51.42 13.55
N GLU A 461 -42.36 52.21 13.86
CA GLU A 461 -42.19 53.57 13.29
C GLU A 461 -40.76 53.89 12.80
N ASN A 462 -40.69 54.55 11.62
CA ASN A 462 -39.46 54.84 10.87
C ASN A 462 -38.39 55.66 11.64
N TYR A 463 -37.23 55.05 11.94
CA TYR A 463 -36.05 55.77 12.44
C TYR A 463 -34.72 55.20 11.93
N GLU A 464 -33.76 56.07 11.61
CA GLU A 464 -32.34 55.70 11.42
C GLU A 464 -31.61 55.77 12.78
N PHE A 465 -31.17 54.62 13.33
CA PHE A 465 -29.89 54.42 14.02
C PHE A 465 -29.78 52.97 14.51
N SER A 466 -28.56 52.42 14.50
CA SER A 466 -28.25 51.06 14.94
C SER A 466 -28.57 50.84 16.43
N ARG A 467 -29.56 50.01 16.76
CA ARG A 467 -29.87 49.59 18.13
C ARG A 467 -29.44 48.13 18.36
N GLN A 468 -28.77 47.88 19.48
CA GLN A 468 -28.27 46.57 19.86
C GLN A 468 -29.18 45.94 20.93
N HIS A 469 -29.52 44.66 20.77
CA HIS A 469 -30.33 43.89 21.71
C HIS A 469 -29.53 42.70 22.26
N LYS A 470 -29.44 42.57 23.59
CA LYS A 470 -28.68 41.52 24.28
C LYS A 470 -29.59 40.39 24.76
N PHE A 471 -29.24 39.15 24.46
CA PHE A 471 -29.98 37.96 24.89
C PHE A 471 -29.08 36.88 25.51
N ASP A 472 -29.69 35.88 26.14
CA ASP A 472 -29.01 34.70 26.67
C ASP A 472 -28.80 33.68 25.53
N PRO A 473 -27.56 33.32 25.16
CA PRO A 473 -27.28 32.39 24.07
C PRO A 473 -27.73 30.95 24.37
N THR A 474 -27.93 30.57 25.64
CA THR A 474 -28.34 29.20 26.01
C THR A 474 -29.80 28.88 25.68
N LEU A 475 -30.59 29.89 25.28
CA LEU A 475 -32.02 29.78 25.00
C LEU A 475 -32.37 29.83 23.50
N LEU A 476 -31.36 29.91 22.61
CA LEU A 476 -31.56 30.20 21.18
C LEU A 476 -30.78 29.24 20.28
N ARG A 477 -31.47 28.65 19.31
CA ARG A 477 -30.90 27.82 18.22
C ARG A 477 -31.43 28.21 16.84
N PHE A 478 -32.63 28.78 16.79
CA PHE A 478 -33.27 29.28 15.59
C PHE A 478 -33.67 30.73 15.78
N VAL A 479 -33.45 31.56 14.76
CA VAL A 479 -33.85 32.97 14.75
C VAL A 479 -34.56 33.27 13.44
N ARG A 480 -35.63 34.07 13.50
CA ARG A 480 -36.34 34.54 12.31
C ARG A 480 -36.61 36.04 12.36
N LEU A 481 -36.52 36.67 11.19
CA LEU A 481 -36.69 38.11 10.98
C LEU A 481 -37.77 38.36 9.92
N LYS A 482 -38.73 39.23 10.21
CA LYS A 482 -39.73 39.72 9.27
C LYS A 482 -39.59 41.21 9.09
N ILE A 483 -39.58 41.63 7.84
CA ILE A 483 -39.42 43.01 7.43
C ILE A 483 -40.66 43.39 6.64
N THR A 484 -41.29 44.49 7.01
CA THR A 484 -42.43 45.03 6.29
C THR A 484 -42.08 46.41 5.77
N ASP A 485 -41.90 46.55 4.44
CA ASP A 485 -41.82 47.85 3.77
C ASP A 485 -42.96 47.94 2.74
N PRO A 486 -43.96 48.82 2.95
CA PRO A 486 -45.08 48.98 2.02
C PRO A 486 -44.70 49.66 0.68
N ASN A 487 -43.43 50.04 0.47
CA ASN A 487 -43.00 50.81 -0.71
C ASN A 487 -42.15 50.03 -1.74
N ARG A 488 -41.79 48.76 -1.49
CA ARG A 488 -40.94 47.94 -2.38
C ARG A 488 -41.75 46.83 -3.03
N THR A 489 -41.81 46.78 -4.37
CA THR A 489 -42.63 45.80 -5.11
C THR A 489 -41.87 45.04 -6.21
N ASP A 490 -40.54 45.19 -6.28
CA ASP A 490 -39.77 44.95 -7.50
C ASP A 490 -38.30 44.49 -7.31
N LEU A 491 -38.14 43.17 -7.19
CA LEU A 491 -37.11 42.32 -7.87
C LEU A 491 -35.65 42.17 -7.28
N PRO A 492 -34.86 41.14 -7.71
CA PRO A 492 -33.95 40.36 -6.83
C PRO A 492 -32.44 40.28 -7.22
N GLU A 493 -31.67 39.44 -6.49
CA GLU A 493 -30.32 38.86 -6.74
C GLU A 493 -29.08 39.80 -6.90
N TYR A 494 -28.13 39.77 -5.94
CA TYR A 494 -26.67 39.48 -6.09
C TYR A 494 -25.81 39.77 -4.82
N GLU A 495 -24.68 39.05 -4.65
CA GLU A 495 -23.78 38.94 -3.47
C GLU A 495 -22.83 40.14 -3.16
N HIS A 496 -22.19 40.17 -1.96
CA HIS A 496 -20.73 40.43 -1.78
C HIS A 496 -20.17 40.16 -0.33
N ARG A 497 -18.83 40.02 -0.18
CA ARG A 497 -18.06 39.64 1.07
C ARG A 497 -16.82 40.55 1.33
N ALA A 498 -16.39 40.79 2.60
CA ALA A 498 -14.97 40.96 3.05
C ALA A 498 -14.72 41.29 4.58
N LYS A 499 -13.80 40.57 5.26
CA LYS A 499 -12.56 40.95 6.07
C LYS A 499 -12.42 42.33 6.81
N VAL A 500 -11.61 42.60 7.88
CA VAL A 500 -10.39 41.98 8.52
C VAL A 500 -9.96 42.57 9.93
N TYR A 501 -9.61 41.73 10.94
CA TYR A 501 -8.64 41.89 12.11
C TYR A 501 -8.87 42.90 13.32
N GLU A 502 -7.97 42.84 14.34
CA GLU A 502 -8.21 42.99 15.80
C GLU A 502 -7.30 44.02 16.59
N MET A 503 -7.65 44.32 17.88
CA MET A 503 -6.95 45.08 19.00
C MET A 503 -7.56 46.48 19.37
N ALA A 504 -7.71 46.95 20.64
CA ALA A 504 -7.55 46.37 22.00
C ALA A 504 -8.09 47.27 23.18
N VAL A 505 -8.38 46.65 24.36
CA VAL A 505 -8.51 47.16 25.76
C VAL A 505 -9.77 47.94 26.26
N LEU A 506 -10.13 47.68 27.53
CA LEU A 506 -11.41 47.88 28.26
C LEU A 506 -11.46 49.04 29.30
N GLU A 507 -12.68 49.39 29.76
CA GLU A 507 -12.95 49.77 31.17
C GLU A 507 -14.22 49.10 31.78
N SER A 508 -14.00 48.34 32.87
CA SER A 508 -14.88 47.91 33.98
C SER A 508 -16.34 47.42 33.79
N TYR A 509 -16.58 46.17 34.18
CA TYR A 509 -17.77 45.72 34.91
C TYR A 509 -17.33 44.96 36.19
N ALA A 510 -18.22 44.77 37.17
CA ALA A 510 -17.85 44.12 38.44
C ALA A 510 -17.51 42.62 38.25
N PRO A 511 -16.49 42.07 38.94
CA PRO A 511 -16.10 40.67 38.79
C PRO A 511 -17.16 39.72 39.39
N PRO A 512 -17.38 38.53 38.80
CA PRO A 512 -18.23 37.51 39.40
C PRO A 512 -17.60 36.93 40.67
N GLU A 513 -18.43 36.31 41.52
CA GLU A 513 -17.96 35.61 42.73
C GLU A 513 -17.46 34.19 42.41
N VAL A 514 -16.46 33.74 43.17
CA VAL A 514 -15.86 32.39 43.07
C VAL A 514 -16.93 31.30 43.24
N PRO A 515 -16.94 30.21 42.45
CA PRO A 515 -17.91 29.12 42.62
C PRO A 515 -17.76 28.41 43.97
N VAL A 516 -18.85 27.85 44.47
CA VAL A 516 -18.80 26.88 45.59
C VAL A 516 -18.25 25.55 45.06
N ALA A 517 -17.45 24.85 45.87
CA ALA A 517 -16.87 23.56 45.50
C ALA A 517 -17.94 22.52 45.07
N PRO A 518 -17.62 21.62 44.12
CA PRO A 518 -18.46 20.46 43.83
C PRO A 518 -18.57 19.53 45.04
N THR A 519 -19.59 18.66 45.04
CA THR A 519 -19.94 17.80 46.18
C THR A 519 -20.02 16.33 45.77
N GLU A 520 -19.93 15.41 46.74
CA GLU A 520 -20.17 13.96 46.57
C GLU A 520 -19.48 13.29 45.35
N VAL A 521 -18.17 13.05 45.43
CA VAL A 521 -17.47 12.24 44.40
C VAL A 521 -17.77 10.75 44.58
N ASN A 522 -18.23 10.12 43.50
CA ASN A 522 -18.42 8.68 43.36
C ASN A 522 -17.45 8.13 42.30
N ILE A 523 -16.92 6.93 42.52
CA ILE A 523 -15.98 6.26 41.62
C ILE A 523 -16.57 4.93 41.15
N SER A 524 -16.56 4.69 39.84
CA SER A 524 -17.06 3.47 39.18
C SER A 524 -16.07 2.96 38.13
N ASP A 525 -16.38 1.81 37.52
CA ASP A 525 -15.69 1.24 36.35
C ASP A 525 -14.17 1.12 36.54
N VAL A 526 -13.77 0.77 37.77
CA VAL A 526 -12.37 0.57 38.14
C VAL A 526 -11.83 -0.65 37.38
N THR A 527 -10.66 -0.45 36.79
CA THR A 527 -9.87 -1.47 36.07
C THR A 527 -8.41 -1.33 36.48
N SER A 528 -7.52 -2.13 35.89
CA SER A 528 -6.08 -2.00 36.12
C SER A 528 -5.44 -0.74 35.50
N GLY A 529 -6.14 -0.04 34.59
CA GLY A 529 -5.59 1.12 33.87
C GLY A 529 -6.51 2.35 33.80
N SER A 530 -7.73 2.26 34.30
CA SER A 530 -8.72 3.34 34.24
C SER A 530 -9.80 3.24 35.32
N LEU A 531 -10.51 4.35 35.56
CA LEU A 531 -11.72 4.43 36.39
C LEU A 531 -12.58 5.63 35.98
N THR A 532 -13.84 5.65 36.37
CA THR A 532 -14.77 6.76 36.13
C THR A 532 -15.00 7.55 37.42
N LEU A 533 -14.72 8.86 37.39
CA LEU A 533 -15.13 9.80 38.42
C LEU A 533 -16.51 10.38 38.08
N SER A 534 -17.35 10.61 39.07
CA SER A 534 -18.62 11.36 38.94
C SER A 534 -18.90 12.17 40.21
N TRP A 535 -19.58 13.32 40.10
CA TRP A 535 -19.83 14.21 41.23
C TRP A 535 -21.16 14.96 41.14
N SER A 536 -21.65 15.42 42.30
CA SER A 536 -22.73 16.40 42.39
C SER A 536 -22.18 17.80 42.06
N GLY A 537 -22.83 18.47 41.10
CA GLY A 537 -22.37 19.75 40.56
C GLY A 537 -22.16 20.85 41.61
N ALA A 538 -21.23 21.76 41.32
CA ALA A 538 -20.98 22.96 42.11
C ALA A 538 -22.19 23.93 42.11
N THR A 539 -22.18 24.94 42.99
CA THR A 539 -23.19 26.00 42.99
C THR A 539 -22.59 27.38 42.70
N GLY A 540 -23.22 28.12 41.80
CA GLY A 540 -22.70 29.35 41.19
C GLY A 540 -22.75 29.26 39.66
N MET A 541 -22.25 30.29 38.95
CA MET A 541 -21.89 30.12 37.53
C MET A 541 -20.54 29.38 37.47
N ILE A 542 -20.45 28.35 36.65
CA ILE A 542 -19.28 27.48 36.53
C ILE A 542 -18.95 27.38 35.05
N ASP A 543 -17.75 27.81 34.69
CA ASP A 543 -17.28 27.84 33.31
C ASP A 543 -16.58 26.49 33.00
N GLU A 544 -15.69 26.05 33.89
CA GLU A 544 -14.94 24.79 33.78
C GLU A 544 -14.77 24.07 35.14
N TYR A 545 -14.64 22.74 35.11
CA TYR A 545 -14.08 21.94 36.20
C TYR A 545 -12.63 21.57 35.89
N PHE A 546 -11.75 21.69 36.89
CA PHE A 546 -10.39 21.15 36.84
C PHE A 546 -10.33 19.85 37.64
N LEU A 547 -9.67 18.84 37.07
CA LEU A 547 -9.44 17.55 37.70
C LEU A 547 -7.94 17.28 37.86
N TYR A 548 -7.62 16.64 38.97
CA TYR A 548 -6.27 16.36 39.43
C TYR A 548 -6.21 14.93 39.97
N TRP A 549 -5.12 14.21 39.72
CA TRP A 549 -4.88 12.91 40.32
C TRP A 549 -3.40 12.60 40.56
N SER A 550 -3.09 12.04 41.71
CA SER A 550 -1.72 11.77 42.18
C SER A 550 -1.70 10.51 43.05
N THR A 551 -0.58 9.81 43.10
CA THR A 551 -0.31 8.75 44.09
C THR A 551 0.15 9.33 45.44
N GLU A 552 0.43 10.63 45.49
CA GLU A 552 0.81 11.38 46.70
C GLU A 552 -0.33 12.31 47.14
N TYR A 553 -0.73 12.25 48.42
CA TYR A 553 -1.89 12.97 48.96
C TYR A 553 -1.63 14.45 49.37
N GLU A 554 -0.37 14.86 49.59
CA GLU A 554 -0.11 16.09 50.37
C GLU A 554 -0.37 17.41 49.61
N GLN A 555 -0.44 17.40 48.28
CA GLN A 555 -0.80 18.54 47.42
C GLN A 555 -1.54 18.03 46.17
N PRO A 556 -2.62 18.69 45.69
CA PRO A 556 -3.09 18.47 44.33
C PRO A 556 -1.98 18.87 43.34
N PRO A 557 -1.69 18.05 42.30
CA PRO A 557 -0.70 18.37 41.27
C PRO A 557 -1.13 19.56 40.37
N ALA A 558 -0.43 19.78 39.25
CA ALA A 558 -1.00 20.57 38.17
C ALA A 558 -2.26 19.87 37.60
N PRO A 559 -3.29 20.61 37.15
CA PRO A 559 -4.52 19.98 36.65
C PRO A 559 -4.25 19.19 35.38
N GLN A 560 -4.61 17.91 35.40
CA GLN A 560 -4.36 16.96 34.31
C GLN A 560 -5.54 16.88 33.33
N ALA A 561 -6.75 17.23 33.76
CA ALA A 561 -7.90 17.40 32.87
C ALA A 561 -8.70 18.66 33.20
N ARG A 562 -9.38 19.18 32.18
CA ARG A 562 -10.35 20.28 32.28
C ARG A 562 -11.57 19.93 31.45
N ILE A 563 -12.76 20.13 32.00
CA ILE A 563 -14.02 19.80 31.33
C ILE A 563 -15.05 20.90 31.54
N SER A 564 -16.11 20.94 30.74
CA SER A 564 -17.14 21.98 30.84
C SER A 564 -17.83 21.99 32.20
N GLY A 565 -18.21 23.17 32.71
CA GLY A 565 -19.05 23.32 33.91
C GLY A 565 -20.41 22.61 33.84
N THR A 566 -20.83 22.15 32.65
CA THR A 566 -22.04 21.34 32.43
C THR A 566 -21.83 19.83 32.65
N GLN A 567 -20.58 19.36 32.66
CA GLN A 567 -20.23 17.95 32.85
C GLN A 567 -20.07 17.62 34.34
N ASN A 568 -20.44 16.39 34.71
CA ASN A 568 -20.42 15.92 36.10
C ASN A 568 -19.74 14.55 36.28
N ASN A 569 -19.00 14.10 35.25
CA ASN A 569 -18.27 12.85 35.24
C ASN A 569 -17.07 12.93 34.29
N PHE A 570 -16.07 12.08 34.52
CA PHE A 570 -14.82 12.01 33.75
C PHE A 570 -14.18 10.62 33.89
N LYS A 571 -13.84 9.96 32.77
CA LYS A 571 -13.04 8.74 32.77
C LYS A 571 -11.56 9.11 32.86
N VAL A 572 -10.88 8.62 33.89
CA VAL A 572 -9.43 8.72 34.07
C VAL A 572 -8.80 7.46 33.48
N GLU A 573 -7.82 7.62 32.60
CA GLU A 573 -7.14 6.53 31.89
C GLU A 573 -5.61 6.63 32.08
N ASN A 574 -4.89 5.59 31.67
CA ASN A 574 -3.42 5.47 31.83
C ASN A 574 -2.96 5.49 33.30
N LEU A 575 -3.76 4.89 34.19
CA LEU A 575 -3.37 4.65 35.58
C LEU A 575 -2.47 3.41 35.69
N ALA A 576 -1.60 3.37 36.69
CA ALA A 576 -0.84 2.18 37.01
C ALA A 576 -1.75 1.12 37.70
N PRO A 577 -1.57 -0.18 37.44
CA PRO A 577 -2.26 -1.26 38.16
C PRO A 577 -1.91 -1.30 39.66
N GLU A 578 -2.78 -1.90 40.47
CA GLU A 578 -2.59 -2.10 41.93
C GLU A 578 -2.14 -0.84 42.71
N THR A 579 -2.52 0.35 42.24
CA THR A 579 -1.98 1.64 42.70
C THR A 579 -3.10 2.52 43.26
N GLU A 580 -2.93 3.05 44.47
CA GLU A 580 -3.84 4.03 45.05
C GLU A 580 -3.60 5.42 44.43
N TYR A 581 -4.66 6.00 43.89
CA TYR A 581 -4.70 7.38 43.41
C TYR A 581 -5.65 8.20 44.26
N PHE A 582 -5.21 9.41 44.60
CA PHE A 582 -5.99 10.49 45.19
C PHE A 582 -6.46 11.41 44.07
N PHE A 583 -7.72 11.86 44.14
CA PHE A 583 -8.37 12.70 43.15
C PHE A 583 -8.83 14.01 43.79
N TRP A 584 -8.66 15.13 43.08
CA TRP A 584 -9.25 16.41 43.44
C TRP A 584 -10.07 16.96 42.28
N ILE A 585 -11.19 17.63 42.60
CA ILE A 585 -12.05 18.31 41.62
C ILE A 585 -12.40 19.71 42.16
N THR A 586 -12.25 20.73 41.33
CA THR A 586 -12.62 22.14 41.64
C THR A 586 -13.46 22.71 40.51
N ALA A 587 -14.42 23.57 40.83
CA ALA A 587 -15.12 24.41 39.87
C ALA A 587 -14.38 25.74 39.67
N SER A 588 -14.53 26.37 38.51
CA SER A 588 -13.90 27.66 38.21
C SER A 588 -14.84 28.57 37.43
N ASN A 589 -14.70 29.88 37.64
CA ASN A 589 -15.25 30.91 36.77
C ASN A 589 -14.32 32.13 36.70
N ALA A 590 -14.70 33.17 35.95
CA ALA A 590 -13.94 34.43 35.85
C ALA A 590 -13.69 35.19 37.19
N GLY A 591 -14.32 34.79 38.30
CA GLY A 591 -14.10 35.29 39.66
C GLY A 591 -13.01 34.53 40.42
N GLY A 592 -12.72 33.29 40.01
CA GLY A 592 -11.68 32.43 40.56
C GLY A 592 -12.11 30.97 40.64
N GLN A 593 -11.24 30.17 41.26
CA GLN A 593 -11.38 28.73 41.41
C GLN A 593 -11.85 28.37 42.83
N SER A 594 -12.77 27.41 42.94
CA SER A 594 -13.32 26.93 44.21
C SER A 594 -12.29 26.16 45.03
N ASP A 595 -12.62 25.90 46.30
CA ASP A 595 -11.99 24.80 47.05
C ASP A 595 -12.20 23.46 46.33
N ALA A 596 -11.34 22.47 46.63
CA ALA A 596 -11.40 21.15 46.02
C ALA A 596 -12.22 20.15 46.86
N ILE A 597 -12.99 19.29 46.18
CA ILE A 597 -13.45 18.02 46.76
C ILE A 597 -12.43 16.91 46.48
N THR A 598 -12.25 16.00 47.43
CA THR A 598 -11.29 14.88 47.36
C THR A 598 -11.95 13.50 47.39
N ALA A 599 -11.31 12.53 46.73
CA ALA A 599 -11.58 11.10 46.83
C ALA A 599 -10.27 10.29 46.67
N SER A 600 -10.29 8.99 46.95
CA SER A 600 -9.21 8.07 46.53
C SER A 600 -9.78 6.73 46.07
N GLN A 601 -9.02 6.02 45.24
CA GLN A 601 -9.32 4.67 44.78
C GLN A 601 -8.04 3.93 44.41
N THR A 602 -7.96 2.64 44.72
CA THR A 602 -6.93 1.73 44.20
C THR A 602 -7.41 1.09 42.91
N THR A 603 -6.58 1.10 41.87
CA THR A 603 -6.81 0.36 40.61
C THR A 603 -6.70 -1.15 40.81
N ASP A 604 -7.33 -1.92 39.92
CA ASP A 604 -7.27 -3.37 39.98
C ASP A 604 -5.90 -3.92 39.54
N ILE A 605 -5.68 -5.22 39.78
CA ILE A 605 -4.51 -5.93 39.28
C ILE A 605 -4.60 -6.13 37.76
N LEU A 606 -3.47 -6.02 37.05
CA LEU A 606 -3.41 -6.38 35.64
C LEU A 606 -3.46 -7.92 35.50
N VAL A 607 -4.35 -8.41 34.65
CA VAL A 607 -4.51 -9.85 34.34
C VAL A 607 -4.13 -10.14 32.89
N PRO A 608 -3.65 -11.37 32.56
CA PRO A 608 -3.42 -11.77 31.18
C PRO A 608 -4.70 -11.63 30.33
N PRO A 609 -4.59 -11.42 29.01
CA PRO A 609 -5.76 -11.20 28.16
C PRO A 609 -6.68 -12.41 28.04
N LEU A 610 -7.88 -12.18 27.49
CA LEU A 610 -8.75 -13.25 27.02
C LEU A 610 -8.14 -13.92 25.78
N ALA A 611 -8.37 -15.23 25.64
CA ALA A 611 -7.87 -15.99 24.50
C ALA A 611 -8.64 -15.63 23.21
N PRO A 612 -7.99 -15.63 22.04
CA PRO A 612 -8.70 -15.60 20.76
C PRO A 612 -9.58 -16.84 20.61
N THR A 613 -10.68 -16.70 19.87
CA THR A 613 -11.62 -17.79 19.55
C THR A 613 -11.82 -17.85 18.05
N LEU A 614 -12.55 -18.86 17.53
CA LEU A 614 -12.76 -19.07 16.09
C LEU A 614 -11.46 -19.05 15.26
N PHE A 615 -10.36 -19.55 15.82
CA PHE A 615 -9.07 -19.61 15.13
C PHE A 615 -9.11 -20.68 14.04
N THR A 616 -9.03 -20.26 12.78
CA THR A 616 -9.18 -21.11 11.60
C THR A 616 -8.06 -20.90 10.59
N ALA A 617 -7.64 -21.98 9.93
CA ALA A 617 -6.87 -21.94 8.70
C ALA A 617 -7.83 -22.00 7.51
N ASN A 618 -7.50 -21.27 6.44
CA ASN A 618 -8.33 -21.10 5.25
C ASN A 618 -7.45 -21.07 4.01
N GLY A 619 -7.90 -21.74 2.94
CA GLY A 619 -7.24 -21.74 1.63
C GLY A 619 -5.77 -22.18 1.64
N PRO A 620 -5.42 -23.39 2.13
CA PRO A 620 -4.07 -23.90 2.00
C PRO A 620 -3.68 -24.09 0.53
N THR A 621 -2.51 -23.57 0.18
CA THR A 621 -1.79 -23.83 -1.07
C THR A 621 -0.59 -24.72 -0.78
N ALA A 622 0.28 -24.95 -1.78
CA ALA A 622 1.52 -25.68 -1.59
C ALA A 622 2.49 -24.95 -0.64
N THR A 623 2.46 -23.61 -0.58
CA THR A 623 3.46 -22.83 0.17
C THR A 623 2.88 -21.74 1.08
N SER A 624 1.55 -21.64 1.21
CA SER A 624 0.89 -20.64 2.05
C SER A 624 -0.50 -21.06 2.55
N LEU A 625 -1.00 -20.38 3.58
CA LEU A 625 -2.39 -20.44 4.03
C LEU A 625 -2.78 -19.17 4.80
N SER A 626 -4.08 -18.86 4.86
CA SER A 626 -4.59 -17.72 5.62
C SER A 626 -5.13 -18.14 6.98
N LEU A 627 -4.64 -17.53 8.05
CA LEU A 627 -5.16 -17.69 9.41
C LEU A 627 -6.11 -16.53 9.75
N SER A 628 -7.22 -16.83 10.44
CA SER A 628 -8.14 -15.82 10.96
C SER A 628 -8.70 -16.23 12.33
N TRP A 629 -9.07 -15.24 13.15
CA TRP A 629 -9.63 -15.46 14.48
C TRP A 629 -10.58 -14.34 14.91
N GLN A 630 -11.46 -14.67 15.85
CA GLN A 630 -12.18 -13.69 16.64
C GLN A 630 -11.31 -13.28 17.83
N ASP A 631 -10.88 -12.03 17.78
CA ASP A 631 -10.35 -11.27 18.90
C ASP A 631 -11.45 -11.07 19.99
N ASN A 632 -11.07 -11.28 21.25
CA ASN A 632 -11.93 -11.17 22.43
C ASN A 632 -11.27 -10.40 23.58
N ALA A 633 -10.09 -9.82 23.35
CA ALA A 633 -9.37 -9.06 24.36
C ALA A 633 -9.68 -7.57 24.21
N ASP A 634 -9.53 -6.83 25.30
CA ASP A 634 -9.63 -5.36 25.38
C ASP A 634 -8.41 -4.76 26.09
N ASN A 635 -7.39 -5.59 26.33
CA ASN A 635 -6.28 -5.34 27.22
C ASN A 635 -4.99 -6.06 26.78
N GLU A 636 -4.94 -6.55 25.54
CA GLU A 636 -3.75 -7.11 24.92
C GLU A 636 -2.84 -6.02 24.34
N SER A 637 -1.54 -6.28 24.36
CA SER A 637 -0.52 -5.46 23.69
C SER A 637 0.02 -6.11 22.41
N ALA A 638 -0.25 -7.40 22.19
CA ALA A 638 0.15 -8.15 21.00
C ALA A 638 -0.57 -9.51 20.91
N TYR A 639 -0.56 -10.08 19.71
CA TYR A 639 -0.86 -11.49 19.45
C TYR A 639 0.42 -12.26 19.11
N HIS A 640 0.65 -13.41 19.75
CA HIS A 640 1.79 -14.29 19.48
C HIS A 640 1.32 -15.51 18.70
N LEU A 641 1.77 -15.62 17.45
CA LEU A 641 1.51 -16.75 16.57
C LEU A 641 2.71 -17.69 16.52
N TYR A 642 2.46 -18.98 16.72
CA TYR A 642 3.42 -20.07 16.71
C TYR A 642 3.02 -21.06 15.62
N SER A 643 3.98 -21.64 14.91
CA SER A 643 3.77 -22.70 13.93
C SER A 643 4.89 -23.76 14.02
N SER A 644 4.51 -25.03 13.82
CA SER A 644 5.42 -26.18 13.89
C SER A 644 4.93 -27.31 12.98
N THR A 645 5.84 -28.14 12.47
CA THR A 645 5.49 -29.40 11.78
C THR A 645 5.29 -30.57 12.75
N SER A 646 5.50 -30.35 14.04
CA SER A 646 5.20 -31.29 15.12
C SER A 646 4.09 -30.74 16.02
N ASP A 647 3.30 -31.60 16.65
CA ASP A 647 2.21 -31.23 17.59
C ASP A 647 2.76 -30.77 18.96
N GLN A 648 3.83 -29.98 18.96
CA GLN A 648 4.46 -29.41 20.14
C GLN A 648 4.66 -27.92 19.90
N LYS A 649 3.99 -27.09 20.71
CA LYS A 649 4.08 -25.62 20.61
C LYS A 649 5.55 -25.18 20.81
N PRO A 650 6.17 -24.49 19.84
CA PRO A 650 7.51 -23.93 20.00
C PRO A 650 7.62 -22.97 21.19
N SER A 651 8.81 -22.85 21.77
CA SER A 651 9.08 -21.91 22.87
C SER A 651 9.02 -20.44 22.44
N SER A 652 9.25 -20.16 21.16
CA SER A 652 9.31 -18.82 20.58
C SER A 652 8.24 -18.70 19.48
N PRO A 653 7.54 -17.56 19.38
CA PRO A 653 6.59 -17.34 18.30
C PRO A 653 7.31 -17.14 16.95
N ASN A 654 6.62 -17.46 15.87
CA ASN A 654 7.03 -17.19 14.50
C ASN A 654 6.69 -15.74 14.12
N PHE A 655 5.58 -15.22 14.64
CA PHE A 655 5.15 -13.84 14.44
C PHE A 655 4.65 -13.24 15.76
N ILE A 656 4.96 -11.97 15.98
CA ILE A 656 4.32 -11.10 16.97
C ILE A 656 3.53 -10.07 16.16
N LEU A 657 2.23 -10.04 16.38
CA LEU A 657 1.27 -9.23 15.65
C LEU A 657 0.72 -8.13 16.55
N ASP A 658 0.32 -7.01 15.95
CA ASP A 658 -0.26 -5.87 16.65
C ASP A 658 -1.57 -6.26 17.40
N PRO A 659 -1.96 -5.53 18.46
CA PRO A 659 -3.29 -5.68 19.08
C PRO A 659 -4.41 -5.43 18.05
N ASP A 660 -5.65 -5.83 18.35
CA ASP A 660 -6.79 -5.79 17.43
C ASP A 660 -6.64 -6.59 16.10
N THR A 661 -5.50 -7.25 15.83
CA THR A 661 -5.29 -8.05 14.62
C THR A 661 -6.24 -9.26 14.59
N ARG A 662 -6.85 -9.56 13.43
CA ARG A 662 -7.86 -10.63 13.25
C ARG A 662 -7.54 -11.67 12.17
N GLY A 663 -6.37 -11.57 11.53
CA GLY A 663 -5.90 -12.53 10.54
C GLY A 663 -4.51 -12.22 9.97
N ILE A 664 -3.89 -13.21 9.31
CA ILE A 664 -2.59 -13.12 8.65
C ILE A 664 -2.46 -14.17 7.53
N LEU A 665 -1.78 -13.84 6.43
CA LEU A 665 -1.30 -14.81 5.45
C LEU A 665 0.05 -15.37 5.92
N VAL A 666 0.15 -16.69 6.07
CA VAL A 666 1.42 -17.38 6.37
C VAL A 666 1.97 -17.94 5.06
N GLU A 667 3.21 -17.58 4.72
CA GLU A 667 3.88 -17.97 3.47
C GLU A 667 5.17 -18.76 3.76
N ASN A 668 5.82 -19.25 2.70
CA ASN A 668 7.05 -20.05 2.76
C ASN A 668 6.90 -21.35 3.57
N LEU A 669 5.70 -21.92 3.56
CA LEU A 669 5.42 -23.24 4.10
C LEU A 669 5.94 -24.33 3.14
N THR A 670 6.31 -25.49 3.67
CA THR A 670 6.66 -26.66 2.87
C THR A 670 5.39 -27.32 2.31
N PRO A 671 5.36 -27.76 1.05
CA PRO A 671 4.22 -28.51 0.48
C PRO A 671 3.98 -29.86 1.16
N ASN A 672 2.75 -30.38 1.02
CA ASN A 672 2.28 -31.66 1.57
C ASN A 672 2.68 -31.87 3.05
N THR A 673 2.72 -30.78 3.82
CA THR A 673 3.28 -30.77 5.18
C THR A 673 2.19 -30.33 6.15
N ARG A 674 1.98 -31.13 7.19
CA ARG A 674 1.07 -30.77 8.28
C ARG A 674 1.72 -29.75 9.20
N TYR A 675 1.07 -28.60 9.34
CA TYR A 675 1.43 -27.56 10.29
C TYR A 675 0.40 -27.48 11.43
N TYR A 676 0.93 -27.32 12.63
CA TYR A 676 0.20 -27.03 13.86
C TYR A 676 0.44 -25.57 14.20
N PHE A 677 -0.62 -24.80 14.41
CA PHE A 677 -0.56 -23.39 14.74
C PHE A 677 -1.15 -23.15 16.13
N TRP A 678 -0.55 -22.23 16.88
CA TRP A 678 -1.07 -21.75 18.16
C TRP A 678 -1.07 -20.23 18.19
N LEU A 679 -2.12 -19.64 18.75
CA LEU A 679 -2.29 -18.19 18.85
C LEU A 679 -2.67 -17.79 20.27
N ALA A 680 -1.96 -16.82 20.86
CA ALA A 680 -2.30 -16.25 22.17
C ALA A 680 -2.16 -14.72 22.15
N ALA A 681 -3.19 -14.02 22.63
CA ALA A 681 -3.08 -12.63 23.05
C ALA A 681 -2.14 -12.51 24.28
N SER A 682 -1.39 -11.42 24.40
CA SER A 682 -0.47 -11.16 25.51
C SER A 682 -0.54 -9.74 26.03
N ASN A 683 -0.17 -9.54 27.30
CA ASN A 683 0.13 -8.24 27.89
C ASN A 683 1.23 -8.39 28.95
N ALA A 684 1.52 -7.32 29.69
CA ALA A 684 2.57 -7.32 30.72
C ALA A 684 2.31 -8.29 31.90
N ALA A 685 1.09 -8.76 32.12
CA ALA A 685 0.79 -9.80 33.11
C ALA A 685 0.98 -11.23 32.57
N GLY A 686 1.08 -11.41 31.24
CA GLY A 686 1.40 -12.69 30.60
C GLY A 686 0.60 -12.96 29.32
N GLN A 687 0.70 -14.20 28.84
CA GLN A 687 -0.10 -14.70 27.72
C GLN A 687 -1.42 -15.31 28.19
N SER A 688 -2.45 -15.12 27.38
CA SER A 688 -3.68 -15.91 27.39
C SER A 688 -3.41 -17.40 27.09
N PRO A 689 -4.33 -18.32 27.45
CA PRO A 689 -4.33 -19.67 26.90
C PRO A 689 -4.35 -19.63 25.36
N SER A 690 -3.57 -20.50 24.70
CA SER A 690 -3.50 -20.47 23.23
C SER A 690 -4.69 -21.19 22.59
N ALA A 691 -5.32 -20.55 21.60
CA ALA A 691 -6.11 -21.26 20.60
C ALA A 691 -5.16 -22.06 19.69
N SER A 692 -5.63 -23.15 19.08
CA SER A 692 -4.85 -23.93 18.11
C SER A 692 -5.67 -24.40 16.92
N VAL A 693 -5.02 -24.48 15.76
CA VAL A 693 -5.57 -25.07 14.54
C VAL A 693 -4.47 -25.89 13.86
N THR A 694 -4.86 -26.94 13.14
CA THR A 694 -3.95 -27.80 12.38
C THR A 694 -4.43 -27.81 10.94
N GLU A 695 -3.50 -27.66 10.00
CA GLU A 695 -3.79 -27.68 8.57
C GLU A 695 -2.65 -28.35 7.81
N THR A 696 -2.94 -28.96 6.67
CA THR A 696 -1.92 -29.52 5.76
C THR A 696 -1.88 -28.67 4.50
N THR A 697 -0.68 -28.18 4.14
CA THR A 697 -0.45 -27.55 2.83
C THR A 697 -0.72 -28.53 1.71
N SER A 698 -1.20 -28.07 0.56
CA SER A 698 -1.35 -28.96 -0.60
C SER A 698 0.02 -29.45 -1.06
N ASP A 699 0.04 -30.51 -1.86
CA ASP A 699 1.20 -30.84 -2.67
C ASP A 699 1.37 -29.84 -3.83
N PHE A 700 2.54 -29.88 -4.47
CA PHE A 700 2.76 -29.10 -5.69
C PHE A 700 1.90 -29.63 -6.85
N GLU A 701 1.74 -30.95 -7.00
CA GLU A 701 0.91 -31.55 -8.07
C GLU A 701 -0.56 -31.10 -7.98
N GLY A 702 -1.18 -31.08 -6.79
CA GLY A 702 -2.53 -30.55 -6.60
C GLY A 702 -2.63 -29.04 -6.86
N SER A 703 -1.57 -28.26 -6.59
CA SER A 703 -1.50 -26.84 -6.97
C SER A 703 -1.39 -26.66 -8.49
N LEU A 704 -0.54 -27.45 -9.13
CA LEU A 704 -0.28 -27.45 -10.58
C LEU A 704 -1.42 -28.09 -11.40
N ALA A 705 -2.30 -28.87 -10.79
CA ALA A 705 -3.56 -29.32 -11.40
C ALA A 705 -4.62 -28.19 -11.43
N ASN A 706 -4.57 -27.23 -10.51
CA ASN A 706 -5.55 -26.15 -10.45
C ASN A 706 -5.47 -25.25 -11.68
N ASN A 707 -6.58 -25.15 -12.40
CA ASN A 707 -6.76 -24.29 -13.58
C ASN A 707 -5.78 -24.58 -14.74
N LEU A 708 -5.30 -25.82 -14.83
CA LEU A 708 -4.57 -26.34 -15.98
C LEU A 708 -5.54 -26.53 -17.16
N LEU A 709 -5.28 -25.84 -18.28
CA LEU A 709 -6.11 -25.86 -19.48
C LEU A 709 -5.74 -26.97 -20.46
N SER A 710 -4.44 -27.26 -20.59
CA SER A 710 -3.87 -28.35 -21.41
C SER A 710 -2.46 -28.69 -20.91
N ARG A 711 -2.09 -29.98 -20.97
CA ARG A 711 -0.71 -30.46 -20.76
C ARG A 711 -0.36 -31.53 -21.80
N TRP A 712 0.60 -31.25 -22.66
CA TRP A 712 1.15 -32.22 -23.62
C TRP A 712 2.50 -32.72 -23.09
N LYS A 713 2.49 -33.88 -22.44
CA LYS A 713 3.71 -34.58 -21.96
C LYS A 713 4.54 -35.23 -23.09
N PHE A 714 3.92 -35.46 -24.25
CA PHE A 714 4.47 -36.19 -25.41
C PHE A 714 4.83 -37.68 -25.19
N ASP A 715 5.04 -38.13 -23.96
CA ASP A 715 5.26 -39.53 -23.52
C ASP A 715 4.45 -40.60 -24.24
N SER A 716 3.13 -40.40 -24.37
CA SER A 716 2.16 -41.44 -24.74
C SER A 716 1.66 -41.37 -26.19
N GLY A 717 2.21 -40.44 -27.00
CA GLY A 717 1.78 -40.21 -28.37
C GLY A 717 1.96 -41.41 -29.30
N ASN A 718 1.05 -41.59 -30.25
CA ASN A 718 1.35 -42.34 -31.47
C ASN A 718 2.22 -41.47 -32.40
N GLU A 719 2.78 -42.03 -33.48
CA GLU A 719 3.68 -41.31 -34.41
C GLU A 719 3.05 -40.09 -35.13
N THR A 720 1.79 -39.74 -34.85
CA THR A 720 1.04 -38.66 -35.52
C THR A 720 0.26 -37.72 -34.57
N THR A 721 0.24 -37.97 -33.25
CA THR A 721 -0.58 -37.23 -32.28
C THR A 721 0.07 -37.16 -30.90
N ALA A 722 0.13 -35.95 -30.31
CA ALA A 722 0.40 -35.74 -28.90
C ALA A 722 -0.92 -35.65 -28.12
N PHE A 723 -1.07 -36.51 -27.12
CA PHE A 723 -2.25 -36.48 -26.24
C PHE A 723 -2.15 -35.35 -25.21
N ASP A 724 -3.26 -34.68 -24.97
CA ASP A 724 -3.42 -33.74 -23.86
C ASP A 724 -3.81 -34.53 -22.60
N SER A 725 -2.98 -34.53 -21.57
CA SER A 725 -3.25 -35.29 -20.34
C SER A 725 -4.42 -34.73 -19.52
N THR A 726 -4.96 -33.56 -19.87
CA THR A 726 -6.27 -33.10 -19.36
C THR A 726 -7.46 -33.79 -20.04
N GLY A 727 -7.23 -34.44 -21.19
CA GLY A 727 -8.22 -35.21 -21.96
C GLY A 727 -9.06 -34.40 -22.95
N PHE A 728 -8.74 -33.12 -23.19
CA PHE A 728 -9.63 -32.22 -23.93
C PHE A 728 -9.06 -31.56 -25.19
N ASN A 729 -7.75 -31.49 -25.41
CA ASN A 729 -7.18 -30.78 -26.56
C ASN A 729 -5.91 -31.41 -27.18
N ASP A 730 -6.01 -32.68 -27.60
CA ASP A 730 -4.93 -33.38 -28.33
C ASP A 730 -4.38 -32.57 -29.52
N ALA A 731 -3.07 -32.62 -29.72
CA ALA A 731 -2.37 -31.93 -30.79
C ALA A 731 -1.95 -32.89 -31.92
N ALA A 732 -2.43 -32.64 -33.14
CA ALA A 732 -2.03 -33.41 -34.32
C ALA A 732 -0.67 -32.94 -34.85
N PHE A 733 0.15 -33.86 -35.37
CA PHE A 733 1.44 -33.53 -35.98
C PHE A 733 1.27 -33.06 -37.44
N GLY A 734 2.23 -32.24 -37.90
CA GLY A 734 2.38 -31.81 -39.28
C GLY A 734 3.86 -31.56 -39.61
N GLY A 735 4.20 -31.67 -40.90
CA GLY A 735 5.60 -31.82 -41.32
C GLY A 735 6.09 -33.25 -41.11
N ASP A 736 7.39 -33.39 -40.81
CA ASP A 736 8.07 -34.63 -40.41
C ASP A 736 8.31 -34.68 -38.87
N ALA A 737 7.63 -33.81 -38.11
CA ALA A 737 7.65 -33.75 -36.64
C ALA A 737 7.43 -35.14 -36.00
N SER A 738 8.33 -35.57 -35.12
CA SER A 738 8.38 -36.96 -34.66
C SER A 738 8.77 -37.11 -33.18
N PRO A 739 8.29 -38.15 -32.47
CA PRO A 739 8.70 -38.40 -31.08
C PRO A 739 10.17 -38.81 -30.97
N THR A 740 10.84 -38.40 -29.89
CA THR A 740 12.25 -38.72 -29.60
C THR A 740 12.45 -39.07 -28.13
N ASP A 741 13.40 -39.96 -27.85
CA ASP A 741 13.82 -40.33 -26.48
C ASP A 741 14.74 -39.27 -25.86
N GLU A 742 15.35 -38.38 -26.65
CA GLU A 742 16.07 -37.19 -26.17
C GLU A 742 15.05 -36.21 -25.59
N SER A 743 14.79 -36.35 -24.29
CA SER A 743 13.62 -35.79 -23.60
C SER A 743 14.02 -35.16 -22.26
N VAL A 744 13.11 -34.34 -21.72
CA VAL A 744 13.10 -34.03 -20.29
C VAL A 744 12.59 -35.26 -19.59
N ALA A 745 11.29 -35.54 -19.71
CA ALA A 745 10.66 -36.75 -19.16
C ALA A 745 10.16 -37.63 -20.32
N GLY A 746 10.35 -38.95 -20.19
CA GLY A 746 9.83 -39.98 -21.09
C GLY A 746 10.15 -39.80 -22.59
N ARG A 747 9.37 -39.02 -23.33
CA ARG A 747 9.62 -38.70 -24.75
C ARG A 747 9.21 -37.27 -25.12
N ALA A 748 10.09 -36.55 -25.80
CA ALA A 748 9.83 -35.22 -26.38
C ALA A 748 9.41 -35.30 -27.86
N ILE A 749 9.11 -34.15 -28.48
CA ILE A 749 8.96 -34.03 -29.95
C ILE A 749 10.18 -33.35 -30.56
N HIS A 750 10.74 -33.95 -31.60
CA HIS A 750 11.79 -33.39 -32.44
C HIS A 750 11.19 -32.61 -33.61
N PHE A 751 11.80 -31.46 -33.90
CA PHE A 751 11.47 -30.56 -35.02
C PHE A 751 12.74 -30.29 -35.84
N ASP A 752 12.65 -30.37 -37.17
CA ASP A 752 13.79 -30.37 -38.09
C ASP A 752 14.31 -28.97 -38.50
N GLY A 753 13.56 -27.91 -38.18
CA GLY A 753 13.87 -26.52 -38.54
C GLY A 753 13.17 -25.96 -39.78
N ASN A 754 12.39 -26.75 -40.51
CA ASN A 754 11.75 -26.38 -41.78
C ASN A 754 10.27 -26.05 -41.62
N ASP A 755 9.38 -27.05 -41.60
CA ASP A 755 7.93 -26.88 -41.55
C ASP A 755 7.18 -27.80 -40.56
N ASP A 756 7.92 -28.36 -39.60
CA ASP A 756 7.42 -29.19 -38.50
C ASP A 756 6.56 -28.41 -37.49
N TRP A 757 5.46 -29.02 -37.05
CA TRP A 757 4.61 -28.51 -35.97
C TRP A 757 3.74 -29.58 -35.30
N THR A 758 3.27 -29.28 -34.08
CA THR A 758 2.06 -29.91 -33.52
C THR A 758 0.98 -28.84 -33.33
N ALA A 759 -0.30 -29.16 -33.53
CA ALA A 759 -1.38 -28.20 -33.39
C ALA A 759 -2.60 -28.76 -32.66
N ALA A 760 -2.92 -28.11 -31.54
CA ALA A 760 -4.13 -28.35 -30.77
C ALA A 760 -5.27 -27.42 -31.24
N PRO A 761 -6.52 -27.90 -31.35
CA PRO A 761 -7.67 -27.08 -31.72
C PRO A 761 -7.88 -25.83 -30.85
N HIS A 762 -8.66 -24.86 -31.38
CA HIS A 762 -9.07 -23.69 -30.61
C HIS A 762 -10.00 -24.08 -29.44
N LYS A 763 -9.74 -23.51 -28.26
CA LYS A 763 -10.68 -23.39 -27.14
C LYS A 763 -10.84 -21.92 -26.76
N ASP A 764 -12.04 -21.53 -26.33
CA ASP A 764 -12.31 -20.19 -25.77
C ASP A 764 -11.61 -19.97 -24.41
N ALA A 765 -11.32 -21.05 -23.67
CA ALA A 765 -10.66 -20.98 -22.36
C ALA A 765 -9.25 -20.37 -22.39
N TYR A 766 -8.61 -20.28 -23.57
CA TYR A 766 -7.33 -19.58 -23.76
C TYR A 766 -7.46 -18.05 -23.86
N SER A 767 -8.67 -17.51 -23.65
CA SER A 767 -8.97 -16.07 -23.72
C SER A 767 -9.44 -15.53 -22.37
N SER A 768 -8.51 -15.55 -21.43
CA SER A 768 -8.61 -15.12 -20.05
C SER A 768 -7.97 -13.74 -19.83
N ASP A 769 -8.14 -13.18 -18.63
CA ASP A 769 -7.36 -12.06 -18.11
C ASP A 769 -5.98 -12.51 -17.57
N ALA A 770 -5.85 -13.72 -17.03
CA ALA A 770 -4.55 -14.30 -16.65
C ALA A 770 -4.14 -15.52 -17.51
N LEU A 771 -2.85 -15.70 -17.78
CA LEU A 771 -2.30 -16.85 -18.50
C LEU A 771 -0.91 -17.21 -17.98
N SER A 772 -0.64 -18.50 -17.81
CA SER A 772 0.74 -19.02 -17.76
C SER A 772 0.97 -20.06 -18.86
N VAL A 773 2.16 -20.02 -19.46
CA VAL A 773 2.61 -20.95 -20.50
C VAL A 773 3.96 -21.51 -20.09
N SER A 774 4.03 -22.82 -19.87
CA SER A 774 5.25 -23.56 -19.48
C SER A 774 5.67 -24.49 -20.62
N LEU A 775 6.97 -24.62 -20.87
CA LEU A 775 7.52 -25.62 -21.78
C LEU A 775 9.01 -25.81 -21.55
N TRP A 776 9.51 -27.01 -21.81
CA TRP A 776 10.93 -27.27 -21.97
C TRP A 776 11.33 -27.19 -23.44
N VAL A 777 12.49 -26.59 -23.72
CA VAL A 777 13.03 -26.48 -25.09
C VAL A 777 14.52 -26.77 -25.12
N ARG A 778 14.97 -27.45 -26.18
CA ARG A 778 16.38 -27.78 -26.45
C ARG A 778 16.68 -27.45 -27.92
N PRO A 779 17.17 -26.24 -28.22
CA PRO A 779 17.40 -25.84 -29.61
C PRO A 779 18.64 -26.56 -30.19
N SER A 780 18.53 -27.16 -31.37
CA SER A 780 19.68 -27.77 -32.06
C SER A 780 20.49 -26.76 -32.89
N ILE A 781 19.95 -25.55 -33.12
CA ILE A 781 20.63 -24.43 -33.79
C ILE A 781 20.37 -23.11 -33.06
N ALA A 782 21.38 -22.25 -33.03
CA ALA A 782 21.25 -20.85 -32.63
C ALA A 782 21.40 -19.98 -33.88
N ASP A 783 20.29 -19.41 -34.35
CA ASP A 783 20.27 -18.51 -35.51
C ASP A 783 19.44 -17.24 -35.25
N SER A 784 19.29 -16.43 -36.31
CA SER A 784 18.51 -15.20 -36.32
C SER A 784 17.28 -15.31 -37.23
N GLN A 785 16.68 -16.50 -37.34
CA GLN A 785 15.36 -16.65 -37.95
C GLN A 785 14.26 -16.58 -36.88
N PRO A 786 13.05 -16.10 -37.23
CA PRO A 786 11.91 -16.22 -36.33
C PRO A 786 11.46 -17.68 -36.24
N ARG A 787 11.62 -18.32 -35.07
CA ARG A 787 11.24 -19.72 -34.84
C ARG A 787 10.25 -19.80 -33.68
N GLY A 788 9.06 -20.32 -33.95
CA GLY A 788 7.97 -20.41 -32.96
C GLY A 788 8.22 -21.57 -32.01
N LEU A 789 8.22 -21.31 -30.70
CA LEU A 789 8.27 -22.38 -29.69
C LEU A 789 6.84 -22.84 -29.40
N ILE A 790 5.98 -21.89 -29.02
CA ILE A 790 4.53 -22.07 -28.88
C ILE A 790 3.80 -20.80 -29.29
N SER A 791 2.68 -20.92 -30.01
CA SER A 791 1.99 -19.79 -30.63
C SER A 791 0.50 -20.04 -30.86
N LYS A 792 -0.35 -19.07 -30.51
CA LYS A 792 -1.75 -19.02 -30.93
C LYS A 792 -1.99 -17.75 -31.75
N ARG A 793 -1.97 -17.87 -33.08
CA ARG A 793 -2.19 -16.76 -34.03
C ARG A 793 -2.73 -17.23 -35.39
N GLN A 794 -3.43 -16.35 -36.10
CA GLN A 794 -3.89 -16.57 -37.48
C GLN A 794 -2.87 -16.07 -38.53
N GLY A 795 -1.88 -15.29 -38.13
CA GLY A 795 -0.90 -14.69 -39.05
C GLY A 795 0.04 -13.71 -38.34
N LEU A 796 0.84 -12.99 -39.13
CA LEU A 796 1.93 -12.16 -38.62
C LEU A 796 1.50 -10.75 -38.17
N SER A 797 0.31 -10.27 -38.56
CA SER A 797 -0.18 -8.94 -38.18
C SER A 797 -0.50 -8.87 -36.67
N ALA A 798 -0.33 -7.71 -36.05
CA ALA A 798 -0.54 -7.56 -34.60
C ALA A 798 -1.96 -7.92 -34.14
N ASN A 799 -2.97 -7.62 -34.95
CA ASN A 799 -4.37 -7.96 -34.68
C ASN A 799 -4.75 -9.43 -34.94
N GLN A 800 -3.78 -10.30 -35.25
CA GLN A 800 -3.99 -11.72 -35.57
C GLN A 800 -3.36 -12.66 -34.53
N ARG A 801 -2.96 -12.16 -33.36
CA ARG A 801 -2.25 -12.91 -32.31
C ARG A 801 -3.09 -12.98 -31.02
N CYS A 802 -3.03 -14.11 -30.33
CA CYS A 802 -3.56 -14.28 -28.97
C CYS A 802 -2.40 -14.23 -27.97
N PHE A 803 -1.53 -15.24 -28.01
CA PHE A 803 -0.30 -15.31 -27.22
C PHE A 803 0.78 -16.08 -27.98
N SER A 804 2.08 -15.84 -27.75
CA SER A 804 3.17 -16.70 -28.27
C SER A 804 4.52 -16.47 -27.59
N ILE A 805 5.37 -17.50 -27.59
CA ILE A 805 6.80 -17.46 -27.24
C ILE A 805 7.59 -17.91 -28.48
N PHE A 806 8.52 -17.08 -28.96
CA PHE A 806 9.29 -17.38 -30.17
C PHE A 806 10.63 -16.60 -30.22
N SER A 807 11.64 -17.14 -30.93
CA SER A 807 12.87 -16.40 -31.21
C SER A 807 12.67 -15.37 -32.34
N HIS A 808 13.51 -14.34 -32.44
CA HIS A 808 13.46 -13.36 -33.54
C HIS A 808 14.85 -13.08 -34.11
N THR A 809 14.90 -12.26 -35.16
CA THR A 809 16.11 -11.85 -35.91
C THR A 809 17.20 -11.12 -35.11
N ASN A 810 17.01 -10.88 -33.82
CA ASN A 810 18.02 -10.39 -32.88
C ASN A 810 18.51 -11.49 -31.91
N SER A 811 18.17 -12.75 -32.17
CA SER A 811 18.39 -13.95 -31.32
C SER A 811 17.67 -13.94 -29.97
N ASN A 812 17.04 -12.83 -29.58
CA ASN A 812 16.27 -12.73 -28.34
C ASN A 812 14.88 -13.38 -28.45
N LEU A 813 14.36 -13.86 -27.33
CA LEU A 813 12.98 -14.30 -27.21
C LEU A 813 12.01 -13.10 -27.29
N ASN A 814 10.83 -13.39 -27.82
CA ASN A 814 9.75 -12.45 -27.99
C ASN A 814 8.46 -13.09 -27.46
N LEU A 815 7.77 -12.34 -26.61
CA LEU A 815 6.48 -12.70 -26.03
C LEU A 815 5.44 -11.83 -26.73
N ASP A 816 4.45 -12.43 -27.39
CA ASP A 816 3.27 -11.72 -27.88
C ASP A 816 2.11 -11.96 -26.91
N ILE A 817 1.37 -10.90 -26.54
CA ILE A 817 0.05 -10.94 -25.90
C ILE A 817 -0.85 -9.96 -26.63
N GLY A 818 -1.89 -10.49 -27.30
CA GLY A 818 -2.73 -9.75 -28.21
C GLY A 818 -1.94 -8.97 -29.26
N SER A 819 -2.23 -7.67 -29.38
CA SER A 819 -1.53 -6.79 -30.32
C SER A 819 -0.17 -6.27 -29.83
N GLN A 820 0.25 -6.61 -28.60
CA GLN A 820 1.50 -6.16 -28.00
C GLN A 820 2.56 -7.25 -28.01
N ARG A 821 3.81 -6.81 -28.13
CA ARG A 821 5.01 -7.65 -28.16
C ARG A 821 6.03 -7.12 -27.18
N PHE A 822 6.51 -8.00 -26.31
CA PHE A 822 7.70 -7.78 -25.53
C PHE A 822 8.88 -8.50 -26.20
N THR A 823 9.94 -7.76 -26.55
CA THR A 823 11.21 -8.33 -26.97
C THR A 823 12.12 -8.33 -25.75
N THR A 824 12.51 -9.51 -25.26
CA THR A 824 13.37 -9.63 -24.07
C THR A 824 14.83 -9.35 -24.42
N ASP A 825 15.70 -9.23 -23.42
CA ASP A 825 17.17 -9.33 -23.62
C ASP A 825 17.69 -10.78 -23.47
N TYR A 826 16.86 -11.70 -22.98
CA TYR A 826 17.15 -13.13 -22.93
C TYR A 826 17.13 -13.78 -24.34
N SER A 827 18.05 -14.72 -24.59
CA SER A 827 18.23 -15.39 -25.89
C SER A 827 18.66 -16.86 -25.73
N LEU A 828 18.12 -17.75 -26.57
CA LEU A 828 18.43 -19.19 -26.59
C LEU A 828 19.68 -19.47 -27.46
N ASN A 829 20.85 -19.07 -26.97
CA ASN A 829 22.12 -19.24 -27.71
C ASN A 829 22.84 -20.57 -27.39
N GLU A 830 22.46 -21.25 -26.31
CA GLU A 830 23.02 -22.54 -25.89
C GLU A 830 22.30 -23.65 -26.66
N VAL A 831 22.93 -24.17 -27.72
CA VAL A 831 22.41 -25.32 -28.48
C VAL A 831 22.63 -26.62 -27.72
N ASP A 832 21.77 -27.60 -27.98
CA ASP A 832 21.79 -28.93 -27.36
C ASP A 832 21.70 -28.91 -25.82
N VAL A 833 21.11 -27.85 -25.25
CA VAL A 833 20.88 -27.66 -23.82
C VAL A 833 19.39 -27.43 -23.56
N TRP A 834 18.80 -28.24 -22.68
CA TRP A 834 17.43 -28.02 -22.20
C TRP A 834 17.32 -26.73 -21.39
N LYS A 835 16.25 -25.97 -21.63
CA LYS A 835 15.81 -24.80 -20.85
C LYS A 835 14.34 -24.93 -20.50
N HIS A 836 13.99 -24.70 -19.24
CA HIS A 836 12.59 -24.56 -18.85
C HIS A 836 12.18 -23.10 -19.03
N LEU A 837 11.19 -22.82 -19.88
CA LEU A 837 10.69 -21.48 -20.12
C LEU A 837 9.26 -21.35 -19.58
N VAL A 838 9.00 -20.30 -18.80
CA VAL A 838 7.64 -19.95 -18.37
C VAL A 838 7.33 -18.50 -18.68
N MET A 839 6.27 -18.26 -19.43
CA MET A 839 5.69 -16.92 -19.60
C MET A 839 4.47 -16.79 -18.68
N THR A 840 4.38 -15.70 -17.93
CA THR A 840 3.18 -15.37 -17.14
C THR A 840 2.62 -14.00 -17.52
N PHE A 841 1.29 -13.88 -17.48
CA PHE A 841 0.53 -12.67 -17.76
C PHE A 841 -0.64 -12.57 -16.78
N ASP A 842 -0.84 -11.42 -16.14
CA ASP A 842 -1.84 -11.26 -15.05
C ASP A 842 -3.06 -10.38 -15.37
N GLY A 843 -3.11 -9.75 -16.56
CA GLY A 843 -4.22 -8.91 -17.00
C GLY A 843 -4.41 -7.60 -16.25
N SER A 844 -3.67 -7.37 -15.17
CA SER A 844 -3.75 -6.16 -14.37
C SER A 844 -3.13 -4.96 -15.09
N ALA A 845 -3.46 -3.75 -14.65
CA ALA A 845 -2.76 -2.53 -15.07
C ALA A 845 -1.53 -2.23 -14.17
N SER A 846 -1.03 -3.24 -13.42
CA SER A 846 0.13 -3.08 -12.55
C SER A 846 1.44 -3.12 -13.33
N THR A 847 2.53 -2.74 -12.69
CA THR A 847 3.87 -2.87 -13.26
C THR A 847 4.28 -4.34 -13.34
N ASP A 848 4.88 -4.71 -14.47
CA ASP A 848 5.47 -6.04 -14.72
C ASP A 848 4.46 -7.19 -14.86
N ASN A 849 3.28 -6.86 -15.40
CA ASN A 849 2.17 -7.76 -15.70
C ASN A 849 2.42 -8.80 -16.82
N LEU A 850 3.58 -8.77 -17.50
CA LEU A 850 4.04 -9.80 -18.44
C LEU A 850 5.49 -10.17 -18.13
N LYS A 851 5.75 -11.45 -17.83
CA LYS A 851 7.06 -11.95 -17.39
C LYS A 851 7.52 -13.17 -18.17
N LEU A 852 8.84 -13.39 -18.16
CA LEU A 852 9.52 -14.59 -18.63
C LEU A 852 10.46 -15.11 -17.54
N TYR A 853 10.36 -16.40 -17.28
CA TYR A 853 11.24 -17.18 -16.42
C TYR A 853 12.05 -18.16 -17.27
N SER A 854 13.30 -18.42 -16.87
CA SER A 854 14.17 -19.47 -17.38
C SER A 854 14.67 -20.29 -16.19
N ASP A 855 14.55 -21.61 -16.25
CA ASP A 855 15.13 -22.53 -15.27
C ASP A 855 14.73 -22.16 -13.82
N GLY A 856 13.45 -21.83 -13.63
CA GLY A 856 12.84 -21.38 -12.37
C GLY A 856 12.96 -19.87 -12.07
N ILE A 857 13.89 -19.15 -12.70
CA ILE A 857 14.30 -17.79 -12.34
C ILE A 857 13.69 -16.74 -13.28
N GLU A 858 13.19 -15.61 -12.75
CA GLU A 858 12.73 -14.48 -13.59
C GLU A 858 13.90 -13.87 -14.37
N VAL A 859 13.82 -13.86 -15.71
CA VAL A 859 14.88 -13.36 -16.59
C VAL A 859 14.49 -12.10 -17.38
N ALA A 860 13.20 -11.81 -17.52
CA ALA A 860 12.71 -10.57 -18.12
C ALA A 860 11.27 -10.29 -17.71
N SER A 861 10.93 -9.01 -17.58
CA SER A 861 9.57 -8.56 -17.27
C SER A 861 9.26 -7.20 -17.91
N THR A 862 7.98 -6.93 -18.16
CA THR A 862 7.52 -5.65 -18.70
C THR A 862 6.05 -5.38 -18.39
N THR A 863 5.63 -4.14 -18.61
CA THR A 863 4.23 -3.72 -18.48
C THR A 863 3.60 -3.55 -19.87
N ILE A 864 2.60 -4.36 -20.18
CA ILE A 864 1.76 -4.24 -21.39
C ILE A 864 0.39 -3.66 -21.05
N SER A 865 -0.23 -2.95 -21.99
CA SER A 865 -1.55 -2.32 -21.77
C SER A 865 -2.73 -3.19 -22.22
N ILE A 866 -2.53 -4.50 -22.38
CA ILE A 866 -3.57 -5.48 -22.66
C ILE A 866 -3.98 -6.11 -21.33
N ASN A 867 -5.29 -6.23 -21.10
CA ASN A 867 -5.88 -6.77 -19.87
C ASN A 867 -6.69 -8.07 -20.09
N THR A 868 -6.77 -8.55 -21.34
CA THR A 868 -7.46 -9.79 -21.70
C THR A 868 -6.90 -10.32 -23.02
N ILE A 869 -6.69 -11.62 -23.13
CA ILE A 869 -6.17 -12.26 -24.34
C ILE A 869 -7.28 -12.32 -25.41
N PRO A 870 -7.05 -11.82 -26.65
CA PRO A 870 -8.06 -11.86 -27.70
C PRO A 870 -8.54 -13.27 -28.04
N VAL A 871 -9.84 -13.42 -28.32
CA VAL A 871 -10.41 -14.64 -28.91
C VAL A 871 -10.14 -14.63 -30.42
N LEU A 872 -9.39 -15.61 -30.91
CA LEU A 872 -9.26 -15.89 -32.34
C LEU A 872 -9.46 -17.38 -32.60
N ASP A 873 -10.26 -17.69 -33.61
CA ASP A 873 -10.44 -19.05 -34.12
C ASP A 873 -9.19 -19.49 -34.91
N CYS A 874 -8.26 -20.09 -34.18
CA CYS A 874 -7.00 -20.67 -34.66
C CYS A 874 -6.45 -21.68 -33.65
N PRO A 875 -5.69 -22.69 -34.12
CA PRO A 875 -5.04 -23.63 -33.22
C PRO A 875 -3.97 -22.96 -32.34
N VAL A 876 -3.61 -23.64 -31.25
CA VAL A 876 -2.31 -23.47 -30.60
C VAL A 876 -1.32 -24.34 -31.37
N THR A 877 -0.25 -23.75 -31.89
CA THR A 877 0.82 -24.46 -32.60
C THR A 877 2.10 -24.48 -31.77
N ILE A 878 2.74 -25.65 -31.69
CA ILE A 878 4.05 -25.86 -31.05
C ILE A 878 5.06 -26.15 -32.18
N GLY A 879 6.28 -25.63 -32.06
CA GLY A 879 7.33 -25.72 -33.08
C GLY A 879 7.16 -24.77 -34.28
N ILE A 880 6.05 -24.03 -34.39
CA ILE A 880 5.87 -23.05 -35.48
C ILE A 880 5.07 -21.82 -35.04
N LEU A 881 5.27 -20.69 -35.74
CA LEU A 881 4.50 -19.47 -35.49
C LEU A 881 3.04 -19.58 -35.90
N ASN A 882 2.75 -20.19 -37.05
CA ASN A 882 1.39 -20.54 -37.47
C ASN A 882 1.47 -21.63 -38.55
N THR A 883 0.39 -22.38 -38.74
CA THR A 883 0.27 -23.35 -39.84
C THR A 883 0.60 -22.69 -41.18
N GLY A 884 1.51 -23.28 -41.96
CA GLY A 884 1.96 -22.74 -43.25
C GLY A 884 2.96 -21.58 -43.18
N TYR A 885 3.55 -21.30 -42.02
CA TYR A 885 4.79 -20.51 -41.94
C TYR A 885 5.98 -21.32 -42.49
N GLY A 886 7.03 -20.66 -42.97
CA GLY A 886 8.12 -21.31 -43.72
C GLY A 886 9.41 -21.57 -42.95
N THR A 887 9.41 -21.37 -41.63
CA THR A 887 10.55 -21.65 -40.74
C THR A 887 10.06 -22.14 -39.38
N GLY A 888 10.19 -23.44 -39.13
CA GLY A 888 9.87 -24.10 -37.87
C GLY A 888 10.95 -23.91 -36.80
N PHE A 889 10.72 -24.49 -35.63
CA PHE A 889 11.74 -24.72 -34.61
C PHE A 889 12.67 -25.86 -35.03
N ALA A 890 13.90 -25.85 -34.52
CA ALA A 890 14.88 -26.90 -34.76
C ALA A 890 15.44 -27.38 -33.43
N GLY A 891 15.28 -28.67 -33.14
CA GLY A 891 15.58 -29.27 -31.83
C GLY A 891 14.32 -29.85 -31.18
N GLU A 892 14.34 -29.99 -29.86
CA GLU A 892 13.34 -30.73 -29.10
C GLU A 892 12.48 -29.81 -28.21
N ILE A 893 11.19 -30.13 -28.06
CA ILE A 893 10.26 -29.46 -27.13
C ILE A 893 9.53 -30.51 -26.31
N ASP A 894 9.39 -30.25 -25.00
CA ASP A 894 8.83 -31.19 -24.03
C ASP A 894 7.92 -30.53 -22.98
N GLU A 895 7.08 -31.34 -22.31
CA GLU A 895 6.28 -31.02 -21.11
C GLU A 895 5.53 -29.65 -21.17
N VAL A 896 4.80 -29.43 -22.26
CA VAL A 896 4.15 -28.15 -22.57
C VAL A 896 2.83 -27.99 -21.80
N ARG A 897 2.63 -26.88 -21.09
CA ARG A 897 1.45 -26.59 -20.27
C ARG A 897 0.86 -25.19 -20.50
N LEU A 898 -0.46 -25.09 -20.37
CA LEU A 898 -1.22 -23.83 -20.41
C LEU A 898 -2.14 -23.74 -19.17
N TYR A 899 -2.20 -22.57 -18.54
CA TYR A 899 -3.00 -22.30 -17.34
C TYR A 899 -3.84 -21.02 -17.51
N ASP A 900 -5.08 -20.96 -17.00
CA ASP A 900 -5.88 -19.71 -17.00
C ASP A 900 -5.54 -18.74 -15.85
N ARG A 901 -4.47 -19.04 -15.11
CA ARG A 901 -3.99 -18.28 -13.95
C ARG A 901 -2.50 -17.94 -14.07
N VAL A 902 -2.07 -17.00 -13.24
CA VAL A 902 -0.65 -16.75 -12.96
C VAL A 902 -0.12 -17.88 -12.07
N LEU A 903 1.00 -18.51 -12.46
CA LEU A 903 1.78 -19.37 -11.59
C LEU A 903 2.63 -18.52 -10.65
N ALA A 904 2.66 -18.87 -9.36
CA ALA A 904 3.56 -18.21 -8.42
C ALA A 904 5.03 -18.61 -8.69
N PRO A 905 6.03 -17.77 -8.35
CA PRO A 905 7.43 -18.12 -8.54
C PRO A 905 7.85 -19.45 -7.89
N SER A 906 7.24 -19.83 -6.75
CA SER A 906 7.46 -21.14 -6.12
C SER A 906 6.90 -22.31 -6.93
N GLU A 907 5.79 -22.13 -7.65
CA GLU A 907 5.23 -23.14 -8.55
C GLU A 907 6.06 -23.27 -9.85
N ILE A 908 6.60 -22.15 -10.34
CA ILE A 908 7.51 -22.12 -11.50
C ILE A 908 8.84 -22.81 -11.16
N GLN A 909 9.36 -22.55 -9.96
CA GLN A 909 10.54 -23.26 -9.43
C GLN A 909 10.23 -24.75 -9.26
N ALA A 910 9.06 -25.12 -8.74
CA ALA A 910 8.65 -26.51 -8.59
C ALA A 910 8.61 -27.23 -9.93
N LEU A 911 7.93 -26.69 -10.96
CA LEU A 911 7.91 -27.28 -12.32
C LEU A 911 9.33 -27.51 -12.89
N TYR A 912 10.28 -26.62 -12.60
CA TYR A 912 11.68 -26.79 -12.99
C TYR A 912 12.41 -27.89 -12.20
N GLU A 913 12.11 -28.05 -10.90
CA GLU A 913 12.78 -29.00 -10.00
C GLU A 913 12.18 -30.41 -10.02
N THR A 914 10.87 -30.54 -10.29
CA THR A 914 10.15 -31.82 -10.24
C THR A 914 10.07 -32.52 -11.59
N GLU A 915 10.29 -31.82 -12.70
CA GLU A 915 10.40 -32.42 -14.03
C GLU A 915 11.84 -32.86 -14.28
N PRO A 916 12.12 -34.18 -14.27
CA PRO A 916 13.49 -34.65 -14.40
C PRO A 916 14.00 -34.31 -15.79
N LEU A 917 15.18 -33.70 -15.91
CA LEU A 917 15.94 -33.65 -17.16
C LEU A 917 16.65 -34.99 -17.34
N THR A 918 16.26 -35.84 -18.31
CA THR A 918 16.74 -37.24 -18.32
C THR A 918 18.27 -37.37 -18.26
N GLY A 919 18.71 -37.99 -17.16
CA GLY A 919 20.10 -38.26 -16.83
C GLY A 919 20.20 -39.25 -15.69
N ASN A 920 19.44 -40.36 -15.76
CA ASN A 920 19.35 -41.40 -14.74
C ASN A 920 19.14 -40.88 -13.30
N SER A 921 17.93 -40.46 -12.95
CA SER A 921 17.43 -40.89 -11.63
C SER A 921 17.24 -42.40 -11.73
N PRO A 922 17.99 -43.24 -11.00
CA PRO A 922 17.59 -44.62 -10.86
C PRO A 922 16.19 -44.62 -10.24
N VAL A 923 15.32 -45.54 -10.68
CA VAL A 923 14.25 -46.02 -9.79
C VAL A 923 14.94 -46.32 -8.46
N PRO A 924 14.59 -45.65 -7.34
CA PRO A 924 15.24 -45.91 -6.06
C PRO A 924 15.08 -47.40 -5.81
N ASN A 925 16.20 -48.11 -5.61
CA ASN A 925 16.17 -49.56 -5.46
C ASN A 925 15.31 -49.93 -4.25
N TYR A 926 14.80 -51.16 -4.20
CA TYR A 926 13.88 -51.57 -3.14
C TYR A 926 14.45 -51.26 -1.73
N SER A 927 15.76 -51.44 -1.52
CA SER A 927 16.43 -51.09 -0.26
C SER A 927 16.34 -49.61 0.13
N GLU A 928 16.62 -48.67 -0.79
CA GLU A 928 16.56 -47.23 -0.53
C GLU A 928 15.13 -46.77 -0.21
N TRP A 929 14.15 -47.31 -0.95
CA TRP A 929 12.74 -47.00 -0.73
C TRP A 929 12.23 -47.56 0.61
N VAL A 930 12.63 -48.78 0.98
CA VAL A 930 12.30 -49.38 2.29
C VAL A 930 12.98 -48.63 3.44
N ASP A 931 14.25 -48.20 3.31
CA ASP A 931 14.89 -47.36 4.32
C ASP A 931 14.11 -46.05 4.55
N GLN A 932 13.55 -45.46 3.49
CA GLN A 932 12.77 -44.23 3.57
C GLN A 932 11.41 -44.40 4.26
N HIS A 933 10.71 -45.53 4.03
CA HIS A 933 9.32 -45.72 4.52
C HIS A 933 9.23 -46.60 5.77
N LEU A 934 10.19 -47.50 6.00
CA LEU A 934 10.21 -48.50 7.08
C LEU A 934 11.52 -48.47 7.90
N GLY A 935 12.36 -47.44 7.77
CA GLY A 935 13.70 -47.39 8.39
C GLY A 935 13.78 -47.53 9.91
N ASP A 936 12.67 -47.29 10.62
CA ASP A 936 12.55 -47.49 12.08
C ASP A 936 12.07 -48.91 12.49
N LEU A 937 11.75 -49.78 11.52
CA LEU A 937 11.22 -51.13 11.77
C LEU A 937 12.30 -52.24 11.72
N PRO A 938 12.02 -53.44 12.30
CA PRO A 938 12.91 -54.59 12.22
C PRO A 938 13.14 -55.08 10.79
N ASP A 939 14.32 -55.66 10.51
CA ASP A 939 14.67 -56.22 9.19
C ASP A 939 13.69 -57.32 8.69
N THR A 940 12.94 -57.96 9.59
CA THR A 940 11.89 -58.93 9.22
C THR A 940 10.67 -58.29 8.55
N ASP A 941 10.39 -57.04 8.89
CA ASP A 941 9.21 -56.30 8.46
C ASP A 941 9.53 -55.50 7.18
N ARG A 942 10.82 -55.47 6.82
CA ARG A 942 11.44 -54.81 5.66
C ARG A 942 11.70 -55.77 4.49
N ASP A 943 11.47 -57.07 4.68
CA ASP A 943 11.65 -58.11 3.65
C ASP A 943 10.71 -57.88 2.44
N PRO A 944 11.15 -58.11 1.18
CA PRO A 944 10.30 -57.97 -0.01
C PRO A 944 8.95 -58.71 0.03
N SER A 945 8.90 -59.80 0.81
CA SER A 945 7.72 -60.65 1.00
C SER A 945 6.95 -60.41 2.30
N ALA A 946 7.41 -59.47 3.14
CA ALA A 946 6.68 -59.07 4.34
C ALA A 946 5.49 -58.16 4.00
N ASP A 947 4.53 -58.17 4.91
CA ASP A 947 3.25 -57.44 4.90
C ASP A 947 3.08 -56.92 6.35
N PRO A 948 3.72 -55.78 6.70
CA PRO A 948 3.84 -55.35 8.09
C PRO A 948 2.58 -54.63 8.61
N ASP A 949 1.76 -54.08 7.71
CA ASP A 949 0.47 -53.47 8.07
C ASP A 949 -0.72 -54.45 8.00
N HIS A 950 -0.50 -55.66 7.46
CA HIS A 950 -1.43 -56.77 7.34
C HIS A 950 -2.62 -56.50 6.39
N ASP A 951 -2.44 -55.68 5.36
CA ASP A 951 -3.48 -55.46 4.33
C ASP A 951 -3.55 -56.59 3.28
N GLY A 952 -2.54 -57.46 3.22
CA GLY A 952 -2.44 -58.61 2.32
C GLY A 952 -1.58 -58.38 1.08
N ILE A 953 -0.93 -57.22 0.95
CA ILE A 953 -0.08 -56.85 -0.18
C ILE A 953 1.39 -56.83 0.31
N PRO A 954 2.32 -57.58 -0.31
CA PRO A 954 3.72 -57.57 0.11
C PRO A 954 4.45 -56.27 -0.27
N ASN A 955 5.40 -55.83 0.57
CA ASN A 955 6.23 -54.64 0.39
C ASN A 955 6.76 -54.44 -1.05
N LEU A 956 7.22 -55.51 -1.73
CA LEU A 956 7.75 -55.42 -3.10
C LEU A 956 6.66 -55.07 -4.14
N LEU A 957 5.43 -55.53 -3.93
CA LEU A 957 4.31 -55.20 -4.80
C LEU A 957 3.84 -53.75 -4.57
N GLU A 958 3.85 -53.29 -3.33
CA GLU A 958 3.57 -51.89 -2.99
C GLU A 958 4.63 -50.93 -3.57
N PHE A 959 5.91 -51.27 -3.45
CA PHE A 959 7.02 -50.60 -4.13
C PHE A 959 6.83 -50.52 -5.65
N ALA A 960 6.30 -51.57 -6.27
CA ALA A 960 6.02 -51.63 -7.70
C ALA A 960 4.76 -50.83 -8.11
N GLN A 961 3.91 -50.46 -7.15
CA GLN A 961 2.68 -49.67 -7.34
C GLN A 961 2.77 -48.22 -6.84
N GLY A 962 3.82 -47.88 -6.07
CA GLY A 962 4.01 -46.55 -5.47
C GLY A 962 3.27 -46.36 -4.14
N SER A 963 2.83 -47.45 -3.52
CA SER A 963 2.01 -47.42 -2.30
C SER A 963 2.89 -47.50 -1.04
N PRO A 964 2.64 -46.69 0.01
CA PRO A 964 3.46 -46.70 1.22
C PRO A 964 3.21 -47.95 2.09
N PRO A 965 4.26 -48.75 2.41
CA PRO A 965 4.16 -50.10 3.00
C PRO A 965 3.88 -50.11 4.51
N ASN A 966 3.37 -49.00 5.03
CA ASN A 966 3.02 -48.81 6.43
C ASN A 966 1.60 -48.23 6.60
N GLN A 967 0.82 -48.23 5.52
CA GLN A 967 -0.50 -47.61 5.45
C GLN A 967 -1.52 -48.62 4.90
N SER A 968 -2.18 -49.32 5.81
CA SER A 968 -3.13 -50.39 5.50
C SER A 968 -4.20 -49.95 4.49
N GLY A 969 -4.27 -50.66 3.37
CA GLY A 969 -5.18 -50.39 2.26
C GLY A 969 -4.69 -49.32 1.28
N SER A 970 -3.38 -49.02 1.25
CA SER A 970 -2.78 -48.11 0.27
C SER A 970 -2.38 -48.80 -1.04
N GLY A 971 -2.15 -50.12 -1.02
CA GLY A 971 -1.92 -50.93 -2.21
C GLY A 971 -3.18 -51.24 -3.00
N ASN A 972 -3.04 -51.46 -4.30
CA ASN A 972 -4.12 -51.88 -5.19
C ASN A 972 -3.97 -53.36 -5.56
N LEU A 973 -4.86 -54.22 -5.05
CA LEU A 973 -4.94 -55.59 -5.55
C LEU A 973 -5.28 -55.60 -7.05
N PRO A 974 -4.64 -56.45 -7.87
CA PRO A 974 -5.03 -56.65 -9.27
C PRO A 974 -6.50 -57.08 -9.41
N ASP A 975 -7.22 -56.46 -10.33
CA ASP A 975 -8.62 -56.75 -10.59
C ASP A 975 -8.80 -57.82 -11.68
N CYS A 976 -9.87 -58.60 -11.59
CA CYS A 976 -10.22 -59.69 -12.49
C CYS A 976 -11.66 -59.52 -12.99
N ALA A 977 -11.83 -59.16 -14.25
CA ALA A 977 -13.13 -58.94 -14.87
C ALA A 977 -13.44 -59.98 -15.96
N MET A 978 -14.73 -60.15 -16.26
CA MET A 978 -15.18 -60.85 -17.48
C MET A 978 -15.75 -59.81 -18.45
N ALA A 979 -15.04 -59.55 -19.54
CA ALA A 979 -15.50 -58.70 -20.62
C ALA A 979 -16.36 -59.49 -21.61
N THR A 980 -17.23 -58.79 -22.33
CA THR A 980 -18.03 -59.37 -23.41
C THR A 980 -17.91 -58.49 -24.64
N GLU A 981 -17.38 -59.04 -25.72
CA GLU A 981 -17.17 -58.34 -27.00
C GLU A 981 -17.69 -59.22 -28.14
N ASN A 982 -18.50 -58.66 -29.04
CA ASN A 982 -19.07 -59.39 -30.19
C ASN A 982 -19.82 -60.71 -29.86
N ASN A 983 -20.44 -60.80 -28.67
CA ASN A 983 -21.04 -62.02 -28.07
C ASN A 983 -20.05 -63.13 -27.67
N GLU A 984 -18.75 -62.86 -27.68
CA GLU A 984 -17.74 -63.71 -27.04
C GLU A 984 -17.38 -63.14 -25.65
N HIS A 985 -17.01 -64.01 -24.72
CA HIS A 985 -16.59 -63.62 -23.37
C HIS A 985 -15.10 -63.84 -23.21
N TYR A 986 -14.41 -62.92 -22.57
CA TYR A 986 -12.97 -62.98 -22.30
C TYR A 986 -12.73 -62.64 -20.82
N PHE A 987 -11.68 -63.21 -20.24
CA PHE A 987 -11.19 -62.76 -18.94
C PHE A 987 -10.16 -61.65 -19.13
N GLU A 988 -10.31 -60.59 -18.33
CA GLU A 988 -9.41 -59.44 -18.28
C GLU A 988 -8.81 -59.32 -16.88
N PHE A 989 -7.51 -59.04 -16.82
CA PHE A 989 -6.72 -58.90 -15.61
C PHE A 989 -6.06 -57.52 -15.63
N SER A 990 -6.43 -56.66 -14.68
CA SER A 990 -5.97 -55.27 -14.60
C SER A 990 -5.04 -55.10 -13.41
N TYR A 991 -3.85 -54.54 -13.62
CA TYR A 991 -2.88 -54.29 -12.56
C TYR A 991 -2.16 -52.95 -12.74
N ARG A 992 -1.80 -52.33 -11.61
CA ARG A 992 -1.02 -51.09 -11.58
C ARG A 992 0.47 -51.41 -11.62
N ARG A 993 1.24 -50.65 -12.39
CA ARG A 993 2.71 -50.72 -12.50
C ARG A 993 3.32 -49.34 -12.70
N ARG A 994 4.64 -49.22 -12.52
CA ARG A 994 5.39 -48.01 -12.92
C ARG A 994 5.24 -47.72 -14.41
N GLN A 995 5.11 -46.44 -14.75
CA GLN A 995 5.01 -45.92 -16.10
C GLN A 995 6.37 -45.94 -16.82
N GLY A 996 6.33 -46.08 -18.15
CA GLY A 996 7.53 -46.25 -18.98
C GLY A 996 8.10 -47.68 -18.93
N GLY A 997 9.08 -47.96 -19.79
CA GLY A 997 9.75 -49.28 -19.87
C GLY A 997 9.54 -50.01 -21.19
N THR A 998 10.16 -51.18 -21.32
CA THR A 998 10.15 -51.99 -22.56
C THR A 998 9.84 -53.46 -22.28
N GLY A 999 9.24 -54.14 -23.24
CA GLY A 999 8.87 -55.56 -23.15
C GLY A 999 7.52 -55.87 -23.77
N ASN A 1000 7.10 -57.13 -23.64
CA ASN A 1000 5.81 -57.62 -24.10
C ASN A 1000 5.31 -58.74 -23.17
N ALA A 1001 4.15 -59.33 -23.49
CA ALA A 1001 3.57 -60.43 -22.73
C ALA A 1001 4.45 -61.71 -22.68
N GLU A 1002 5.50 -61.85 -23.49
CA GLU A 1002 6.39 -63.04 -23.54
C GLU A 1002 7.64 -62.88 -22.68
N SER A 1003 8.23 -61.69 -22.65
CA SER A 1003 9.47 -61.40 -21.89
C SER A 1003 9.23 -60.88 -20.47
N GLY A 1004 7.97 -60.58 -20.14
CA GLY A 1004 7.63 -59.62 -19.10
C GLY A 1004 7.94 -58.18 -19.53
N TYR A 1005 7.34 -57.23 -18.82
CA TYR A 1005 7.60 -55.79 -18.98
C TYR A 1005 8.64 -55.34 -17.98
N THR A 1006 9.66 -54.61 -18.42
CA THR A 1006 10.78 -54.17 -17.56
C THR A 1006 10.79 -52.65 -17.43
N VAL A 1007 10.81 -52.16 -16.19
CA VAL A 1007 10.79 -50.74 -15.82
C VAL A 1007 11.86 -50.49 -14.76
N GLY A 1008 12.99 -49.89 -15.16
CA GLY A 1008 14.19 -49.88 -14.33
C GLY A 1008 14.64 -51.30 -14.00
N ASP A 1009 14.85 -51.58 -12.71
CA ASP A 1009 15.22 -52.89 -12.21
C ASP A 1009 14.02 -53.84 -11.97
N LEU A 1010 12.77 -53.39 -12.15
CA LEU A 1010 11.59 -54.22 -11.95
C LEU A 1010 11.12 -54.92 -13.23
N ARG A 1011 10.83 -56.22 -13.16
CA ARG A 1011 10.09 -56.97 -14.18
C ARG A 1011 8.70 -57.38 -13.69
N TYR A 1012 7.71 -57.16 -14.55
CA TYR A 1012 6.31 -57.55 -14.35
C TYR A 1012 5.94 -58.66 -15.35
N THR A 1013 5.51 -59.81 -14.85
CA THR A 1013 5.06 -60.95 -15.65
C THR A 1013 3.64 -61.33 -15.24
N VAL A 1014 2.72 -61.44 -16.19
CA VAL A 1014 1.38 -62.00 -15.96
C VAL A 1014 1.31 -63.39 -16.56
N GLU A 1015 0.79 -64.35 -15.80
CA GLU A 1015 0.56 -65.71 -16.25
C GLU A 1015 -0.88 -66.11 -15.96
N MET A 1016 -1.44 -67.00 -16.78
CA MET A 1016 -2.78 -67.55 -16.59
C MET A 1016 -2.74 -69.08 -16.48
N SER A 1017 -3.67 -69.67 -15.74
CA SER A 1017 -3.85 -71.11 -15.58
C SER A 1017 -5.34 -71.47 -15.58
N PRO A 1018 -5.75 -72.60 -16.17
CA PRO A 1018 -7.14 -73.08 -16.11
C PRO A 1018 -7.48 -73.82 -14.80
N ASP A 1019 -6.50 -74.31 -14.03
CA ASP A 1019 -6.76 -75.25 -12.92
C ASP A 1019 -5.82 -75.14 -11.70
N LEU A 1020 -4.96 -74.11 -11.64
CA LEU A 1020 -3.91 -73.88 -10.64
C LEU A 1020 -2.82 -74.97 -10.56
N SER A 1021 -2.81 -75.99 -11.43
CA SER A 1021 -1.76 -77.00 -11.38
C SER A 1021 -0.39 -76.40 -11.77
N PRO A 1022 0.73 -76.79 -11.13
CA PRO A 1022 2.02 -76.13 -11.33
C PRO A 1022 2.50 -76.06 -12.79
N ASP A 1023 2.18 -77.09 -13.58
CA ASP A 1023 2.60 -77.21 -14.99
C ASP A 1023 1.64 -76.54 -15.99
N SER A 1024 0.56 -75.90 -15.52
CA SER A 1024 -0.50 -75.31 -16.37
C SER A 1024 -0.43 -73.79 -16.54
N TRP A 1025 0.52 -73.14 -15.86
CA TRP A 1025 0.73 -71.70 -15.98
C TRP A 1025 1.38 -71.37 -17.32
N VAL A 1026 0.73 -70.47 -18.07
CA VAL A 1026 1.18 -70.01 -19.39
C VAL A 1026 1.20 -68.49 -19.46
N THR A 1027 2.15 -67.98 -20.22
CA THR A 1027 2.33 -66.56 -20.52
C THR A 1027 2.71 -66.40 -21.98
N GLY A 1028 2.86 -65.17 -22.46
CA GLY A 1028 3.22 -64.88 -23.84
C GLY A 1028 2.05 -64.53 -24.76
N SER A 1029 2.41 -64.01 -25.94
CA SER A 1029 1.48 -63.44 -26.90
C SER A 1029 0.55 -64.46 -27.56
N ASP A 1030 0.84 -65.77 -27.45
CA ASP A 1030 -0.06 -66.85 -27.88
C ASP A 1030 -1.30 -66.98 -26.97
N TYR A 1031 -1.22 -66.51 -25.72
CA TYR A 1031 -2.23 -66.72 -24.67
C TYR A 1031 -2.87 -65.42 -24.18
N LEU A 1032 -2.06 -64.37 -24.04
CA LEU A 1032 -2.45 -63.07 -23.51
C LEU A 1032 -2.27 -61.96 -24.56
N GLU A 1033 -3.16 -60.97 -24.55
CA GLU A 1033 -2.99 -59.71 -25.26
C GLU A 1033 -3.18 -58.52 -24.32
N THR A 1034 -2.42 -57.46 -24.52
CA THR A 1034 -2.56 -56.21 -23.77
C THR A 1034 -3.58 -55.32 -24.48
N ILE A 1035 -4.57 -54.82 -23.75
CA ILE A 1035 -5.58 -53.91 -24.30
C ILE A 1035 -5.02 -52.47 -24.23
N PRO A 1036 -4.91 -51.74 -25.36
CA PRO A 1036 -4.45 -50.34 -25.34
C PRO A 1036 -5.61 -49.34 -25.20
N PRO A 1037 -5.35 -48.13 -24.67
CA PRO A 1037 -4.12 -47.71 -23.98
C PRO A 1037 -4.15 -48.10 -22.49
N ALA A 1038 -2.96 -48.18 -21.88
CA ALA A 1038 -2.86 -48.22 -20.42
C ALA A 1038 -3.37 -46.88 -19.84
N ILE A 1039 -3.96 -46.93 -18.64
CA ILE A 1039 -4.53 -45.75 -17.98
C ILE A 1039 -3.42 -45.11 -17.14
N ASP A 1040 -2.85 -44.01 -17.61
CA ASP A 1040 -1.95 -43.13 -16.85
C ASP A 1040 -2.72 -42.48 -15.69
N HIS A 1041 -2.22 -42.61 -14.45
CA HIS A 1041 -2.83 -42.02 -13.25
C HIS A 1041 -2.27 -40.63 -12.91
N GLY A 1042 -1.28 -40.14 -13.66
CA GLY A 1042 -0.63 -38.85 -13.46
C GLY A 1042 0.48 -38.86 -12.41
N ASP A 1043 0.76 -40.01 -11.80
CA ASP A 1043 1.63 -40.18 -10.62
C ASP A 1043 2.90 -41.01 -10.89
N HIS A 1044 3.27 -41.17 -12.17
CA HIS A 1044 4.30 -42.10 -12.68
C HIS A 1044 3.91 -43.60 -12.61
N PHE A 1045 2.63 -43.91 -12.44
CA PHE A 1045 2.09 -45.27 -12.55
C PHE A 1045 0.94 -45.33 -13.57
N GLU A 1046 0.77 -46.51 -14.15
CA GLU A 1046 -0.30 -46.81 -15.10
C GLU A 1046 -1.03 -48.11 -14.73
N THR A 1047 -2.34 -48.19 -15.00
CA THR A 1047 -3.08 -49.46 -14.99
C THR A 1047 -3.02 -50.10 -16.37
N VAL A 1048 -2.53 -51.33 -16.41
CA VAL A 1048 -2.48 -52.18 -17.60
C VAL A 1048 -3.55 -53.24 -17.49
N THR A 1049 -4.37 -53.38 -18.54
CA THR A 1049 -5.29 -54.51 -18.68
C THR A 1049 -4.74 -55.51 -19.69
N VAL A 1050 -4.59 -56.77 -19.28
CA VAL A 1050 -4.31 -57.90 -20.18
C VAL A 1050 -5.53 -58.80 -20.28
N ARG A 1051 -5.76 -59.37 -21.46
CA ARG A 1051 -6.91 -60.21 -21.81
C ARG A 1051 -6.44 -61.60 -22.21
N ALA A 1052 -7.16 -62.63 -21.79
CA ALA A 1052 -6.99 -63.97 -22.36
C ALA A 1052 -7.51 -64.00 -23.80
N LYS A 1053 -6.65 -64.34 -24.77
CA LYS A 1053 -7.00 -64.36 -26.21
C LYS A 1053 -8.08 -65.35 -26.60
N GLN A 1054 -8.25 -66.41 -25.81
CA GLN A 1054 -9.26 -67.42 -26.07
C GLN A 1054 -10.58 -67.03 -25.41
N SER A 1055 -11.66 -67.02 -26.18
CA SER A 1055 -13.00 -66.83 -25.64
C SER A 1055 -13.46 -68.03 -24.82
N VAL A 1056 -14.23 -67.75 -23.77
CA VAL A 1056 -14.63 -68.70 -22.72
C VAL A 1056 -16.16 -68.80 -22.58
N GLU A 1057 -16.62 -69.87 -21.94
CA GLU A 1057 -18.01 -69.94 -21.48
C GLU A 1057 -18.16 -69.12 -20.18
N THR A 1058 -19.35 -68.59 -19.90
CA THR A 1058 -19.63 -67.84 -18.65
C THR A 1058 -19.51 -68.69 -17.38
N THR A 1059 -19.33 -70.01 -17.52
CA THR A 1059 -19.07 -70.97 -16.45
C THR A 1059 -17.62 -71.46 -16.38
N SER A 1060 -16.73 -70.96 -17.26
CA SER A 1060 -15.30 -71.25 -17.18
C SER A 1060 -14.67 -70.56 -15.97
N THR A 1061 -13.55 -71.10 -15.50
CA THR A 1061 -12.68 -70.49 -14.49
C THR A 1061 -11.28 -70.39 -15.08
N ILE A 1062 -10.66 -69.21 -14.98
CA ILE A 1062 -9.25 -68.99 -15.25
C ILE A 1062 -8.67 -68.26 -14.04
N PHE A 1063 -7.46 -68.62 -13.67
CA PHE A 1063 -6.69 -68.01 -12.60
C PHE A 1063 -5.56 -67.19 -13.22
N PHE A 1064 -5.34 -65.98 -12.71
CA PHE A 1064 -4.21 -65.14 -13.07
C PHE A 1064 -3.24 -65.05 -11.90
N ARG A 1065 -1.97 -64.86 -12.20
CA ARG A 1065 -0.97 -64.40 -11.23
C ARG A 1065 -0.15 -63.28 -11.85
N LEU A 1066 0.11 -62.25 -11.05
CA LEU A 1066 1.12 -61.24 -11.33
C LEU A 1066 2.37 -61.64 -10.55
N GLN A 1067 3.50 -61.73 -11.24
CA GLN A 1067 4.81 -61.83 -10.63
C GLN A 1067 5.55 -60.50 -10.84
N VAL A 1068 6.14 -59.99 -9.76
CA VAL A 1068 7.07 -58.86 -9.77
C VAL A 1068 8.43 -59.37 -9.32
N GLU A 1069 9.48 -59.09 -10.09
CA GLU A 1069 10.86 -59.44 -9.79
C GLU A 1069 11.72 -58.17 -9.77
N GLU A 1070 12.58 -57.97 -8.77
CA GLU A 1070 13.69 -57.03 -8.87
C GLU A 1070 14.89 -57.76 -9.48
N LEU A 1071 15.36 -57.33 -10.65
CA LEU A 1071 16.32 -58.08 -11.48
C LEU A 1071 17.73 -58.18 -10.90
N ASN A 1072 18.01 -57.46 -9.81
CA ASN A 1072 19.31 -57.32 -9.18
C ASN A 1072 19.40 -57.97 -7.77
N GLN A 1073 18.35 -58.65 -7.28
CA GLN A 1073 18.32 -59.33 -5.96
C GLN A 1073 17.95 -60.81 -6.05
#